data_AF-A0A9P5R0B3-F1
#
_entry.id   AF-A0A9P5R0B3-F1
#
_cell.length_a   1.000
_cell.length_b   1.000
_cell.length_c   1.000
_cell.angle_alpha   90.00
_cell.angle_beta   90.00
_cell.angle_gamma   90.00
#
_symmetry.space_group_name_H-M   'P 1'
#
loop_
_entity.id
_entity.type
_entity.pdbx_description
1 polymer ?
#
loop_
_entity_poly.entity_id
_entity_poly.type
_entity_poly.pdbx_seq_one_letter_code
_entity_poly.pdbx_strand_id
1 'polypeptide(L)'
;MTLLQFHPWASAVEAPFWQVLTQRKMDIFKLDDSHKPILGYYSTGQQVRVPGKETSVALPARLCLGTGAFPDDNGPDQHPLNKTPAFTFPAPGVVKNTNTIEDFKSIDRAALFKMVVDQVWDDITSGRAVLDPATLNRFLLVTFADLKKFKFFYWFAFPALQADPAWSTDAIQEIGSVWSAPAINQLREQVDQYKLDFGPSQSGFFLVKESPEGLSVARLQDWDEFYAGCDESQVIVGFADPSSLDSNPGWPLRNLLALLQYRWKVTKVRVLCFREVLGKQDISASKLFTAQIPSYVPVTACPKAVGWEKNAQGKLGPRLADLAPLMDPTRLADTAVDLNLKLMRWRLLPDLQLEKVQNTRCLLLGAGTLGCYVARSLLGWGVRNITFVDNAKVSFSNPVRQPLFEFEDCLEGGKAKAETAAASLRKVYPGVNANGYSMSIPMPGHPVSPQLVEGAQKDVARLEELFEQHDVIFLLMDSRESRWLPTVLGARMKKVVINAALGFDTFLVMRHGVGQDQEHHRSNGTAPLGCYFCNDIVAPTDSLSDRTLDQQCTVTRPGLSAIASAMAVEMMVSLLHHPEGVRAPADKADTEADQDNTLGQQGSALGLLPHQIRGFLSRFRNLLISGQAYDQCTACSDSVLAAYEEEGFGFLYKVFQDAKHLENVTGLTKMKEESEDLDMEWAEDSEDDM
;
A
#
# COMPACT_ATOMS: atom_id res chain seq x y z
N MET A 1 -7.01 12.50 -54.53
CA MET A 1 -7.70 13.00 -53.33
C MET A 1 -8.14 11.81 -52.50
N THR A 2 -7.88 11.86 -51.20
CA THR A 2 -8.15 10.77 -50.25
C THR A 2 -9.14 11.24 -49.19
N LEU A 3 -9.83 10.30 -48.56
CA LEU A 3 -10.70 10.58 -47.42
C LEU A 3 -9.87 11.16 -46.27
N LEU A 4 -10.31 12.29 -45.71
CA LEU A 4 -9.64 12.91 -44.57
C LEU A 4 -9.90 12.10 -43.29
N GLN A 5 -8.85 11.45 -42.77
CA GLN A 5 -8.87 10.73 -41.50
C GLN A 5 -8.36 11.62 -40.36
N PHE A 6 -8.83 11.37 -39.14
CA PHE A 6 -8.54 12.23 -37.98
C PHE A 6 -8.03 11.38 -36.83
N HIS A 7 -7.01 11.88 -36.13
CA HIS A 7 -6.47 11.27 -34.92
C HIS A 7 -7.40 11.56 -33.73
N PRO A 8 -8.02 10.54 -33.11
CA PRO A 8 -8.92 10.73 -31.97
C PRO A 8 -8.18 11.23 -30.72
N TRP A 9 -8.90 11.97 -29.88
CA TRP A 9 -8.42 12.33 -28.55
C TRP A 9 -8.30 11.10 -27.64
N ALA A 10 -7.33 11.17 -26.73
CA ALA A 10 -7.19 10.32 -25.57
C ALA A 10 -7.34 11.17 -24.30
N SER A 11 -8.10 10.71 -23.32
CA SER A 11 -8.21 11.38 -22.02
C SER A 11 -6.96 11.13 -21.17
N ALA A 12 -6.55 12.16 -20.43
CA ALA A 12 -5.50 12.11 -19.42
C ALA A 12 -6.00 12.82 -18.15
N VAL A 13 -6.44 12.05 -17.16
CA VAL A 13 -6.98 12.62 -15.91
C VAL A 13 -5.93 12.53 -14.81
N GLU A 14 -5.55 13.67 -14.25
CA GLU A 14 -4.56 13.74 -13.18
C GLU A 14 -5.17 13.32 -11.84
N ALA A 15 -4.38 12.73 -10.94
CA ALA A 15 -4.85 12.32 -9.61
C ALA A 15 -5.54 13.46 -8.81
N PRO A 16 -5.06 14.72 -8.84
CA PRO A 16 -5.70 15.82 -8.13
C PRO A 16 -7.13 16.14 -8.60
N PHE A 17 -7.47 15.87 -9.86
CA PHE A 17 -8.85 16.05 -10.34
C PHE A 17 -9.85 15.21 -9.51
N TRP A 18 -9.48 13.95 -9.23
CA TRP A 18 -10.31 13.02 -8.47
C TRP A 18 -10.44 13.41 -7.00
N GLN A 19 -9.39 14.02 -6.43
CA GLN A 19 -9.43 14.58 -5.09
C GLN A 19 -10.42 15.74 -5.01
N VAL A 20 -10.35 16.70 -5.95
CA VAL A 20 -11.28 17.83 -6.03
C VAL A 20 -12.71 17.35 -6.29
N LEU A 21 -12.91 16.38 -7.18
CA LEU A 21 -14.23 15.79 -7.42
C LEU A 21 -14.80 15.13 -6.14
N THR A 22 -13.97 14.43 -5.38
CA THR A 22 -14.37 13.80 -4.11
C THR A 22 -14.77 14.86 -3.08
N GLN A 23 -13.95 15.90 -2.91
CA GLN A 23 -14.22 17.00 -1.98
C GLN A 23 -15.52 17.72 -2.36
N ARG A 24 -15.67 18.11 -3.64
CA ARG A 24 -16.90 18.76 -4.11
C ARG A 24 -18.11 17.84 -4.01
N LYS A 25 -17.97 16.52 -4.22
CA LYS A 25 -19.08 15.58 -4.07
C LYS A 25 -19.55 15.47 -2.61
N MET A 26 -18.62 15.47 -1.65
CA MET A 26 -18.94 15.42 -0.23
C MET A 26 -19.53 16.74 0.30
N ASP A 27 -18.91 17.86 -0.07
CA ASP A 27 -19.19 19.14 0.58
C ASP A 27 -20.25 19.97 -0.16
N ILE A 28 -20.24 19.94 -1.49
CA ILE A 28 -21.04 20.82 -2.35
C ILE A 28 -22.18 20.07 -3.02
N PHE A 29 -21.87 19.07 -3.87
CA PHE A 29 -22.87 18.39 -4.71
C PHE A 29 -23.78 17.48 -3.87
N LYS A 30 -23.25 16.79 -2.85
CA LYS A 30 -24.03 15.88 -2.01
C LYS A 30 -24.84 14.89 -2.88
N LEU A 31 -26.17 14.95 -2.83
CA LEU A 31 -27.05 14.10 -3.64
C LEU A 31 -27.33 14.64 -5.04
N ASP A 32 -27.00 15.91 -5.31
CA ASP A 32 -27.14 16.50 -6.64
C ASP A 32 -26.26 15.76 -7.64
N ASP A 33 -26.90 15.23 -8.67
CA ASP A 33 -26.29 14.51 -9.78
C ASP A 33 -26.38 15.33 -11.09
N SER A 34 -26.80 16.59 -11.04
CA SER A 34 -26.90 17.45 -12.22
C SER A 34 -25.55 17.67 -12.91
N HIS A 35 -25.62 18.05 -14.19
CA HIS A 35 -24.46 18.38 -15.00
C HIS A 35 -23.69 19.56 -14.41
N LYS A 36 -22.37 19.43 -14.24
CA LYS A 36 -21.50 20.51 -13.77
C LYS A 36 -20.52 20.93 -14.88
N PRO A 37 -20.28 22.24 -15.07
CA PRO A 37 -19.28 22.70 -16.03
C PRO A 37 -17.88 22.38 -15.52
N ILE A 38 -17.01 21.91 -16.42
CA ILE A 38 -15.59 21.69 -16.18
C ILE A 38 -14.76 22.25 -17.33
N LEU A 39 -13.49 22.58 -17.07
CA LEU A 39 -12.54 23.06 -18.06
C LEU A 39 -11.39 22.05 -18.17
N GLY A 40 -11.21 21.50 -19.36
CA GLY A 40 -10.03 20.74 -19.73
C GLY A 40 -9.03 21.61 -20.49
N TYR A 41 -7.86 21.04 -20.73
CA TYR A 41 -6.85 21.67 -21.57
C TYR A 41 -6.14 20.65 -22.44
N TYR A 42 -5.52 21.13 -23.50
CA TYR A 42 -4.73 20.31 -24.41
C TYR A 42 -3.52 21.07 -24.93
N SER A 43 -2.55 20.33 -25.45
CA SER A 43 -1.37 20.92 -26.08
C SER A 43 -1.27 20.49 -27.55
N THR A 44 -0.42 21.16 -28.30
CA THR A 44 -0.01 20.72 -29.63
C THR A 44 0.66 19.33 -29.59
N GLY A 45 0.53 18.59 -30.68
CA GLY A 45 1.09 17.26 -30.83
C GLY A 45 2.61 17.25 -30.76
N GLN A 46 3.15 16.27 -30.05
CA GLN A 46 4.58 16.14 -29.82
C GLN A 46 5.13 14.82 -30.33
N GLN A 47 6.36 14.88 -30.82
CA GLN A 47 7.16 13.70 -31.13
C GLN A 47 8.40 13.70 -30.23
N VAL A 48 8.64 12.59 -29.54
CA VAL A 48 9.80 12.42 -28.66
C VAL A 48 10.83 11.56 -29.37
N ARG A 49 12.06 12.05 -29.53
CA ARG A 49 13.19 11.21 -29.96
C ARG A 49 13.70 10.43 -28.76
N VAL A 50 13.66 9.10 -28.84
CA VAL A 50 14.18 8.22 -27.80
C VAL A 50 15.69 8.04 -28.04
N PRO A 51 16.56 8.34 -27.06
CA PRO A 51 17.99 8.09 -27.20
C PRO A 51 18.24 6.61 -27.56
N GLY A 52 18.96 6.35 -28.66
CA GLY A 52 19.27 5.00 -29.13
C GLY A 52 18.27 4.36 -30.12
N LYS A 53 17.19 5.06 -30.50
CA LYS A 53 16.34 4.68 -31.65
C LYS A 53 16.34 5.78 -32.70
N GLU A 54 16.49 5.41 -33.97
CA GLU A 54 16.44 6.37 -35.10
C GLU A 54 15.04 6.95 -35.34
N THR A 55 13.99 6.29 -34.85
CA THR A 55 12.59 6.72 -35.04
C THR A 55 12.05 7.53 -33.87
N SER A 56 11.46 8.69 -34.14
CA SER A 56 10.68 9.46 -33.16
C SER A 56 9.38 8.72 -32.77
N VAL A 57 8.99 8.81 -31.51
CA VAL A 57 7.73 8.25 -31.00
C VAL A 57 6.69 9.37 -30.93
N ALA A 58 5.59 9.17 -31.65
CA ALA A 58 4.45 10.08 -31.69
C ALA A 58 3.62 9.94 -30.40
N LEU A 59 3.44 11.03 -29.63
CA LEU A 59 2.61 11.03 -28.43
C LEU A 59 1.12 11.12 -28.77
N PRO A 60 0.22 10.43 -28.06
CA PRO A 60 -1.21 10.51 -28.36
C PRO A 60 -1.75 11.94 -28.15
N ALA A 61 -2.77 12.32 -28.92
CA ALA A 61 -3.47 13.59 -28.78
C ALA A 61 -4.27 13.60 -27.46
N ARG A 62 -3.80 14.32 -26.42
CA ARG A 62 -4.35 14.23 -25.06
C ARG A 62 -5.22 15.42 -24.67
N LEU A 63 -6.40 15.14 -24.09
CA LEU A 63 -7.20 16.09 -23.33
C LEU A 63 -6.96 15.85 -21.85
N CYS A 64 -6.45 16.85 -21.17
CA CYS A 64 -6.03 16.76 -19.78
C CYS A 64 -7.06 17.39 -18.84
N LEU A 65 -7.28 16.75 -17.69
CA LEU A 65 -8.02 17.31 -16.55
C LEU A 65 -7.13 17.34 -15.31
N GLY A 66 -6.93 18.53 -14.76
CA GLY A 66 -6.11 18.77 -13.57
C GLY A 66 -6.88 19.43 -12.41
N THR A 67 -6.15 20.05 -11.49
CA THR A 67 -6.70 20.74 -10.31
C THR A 67 -7.63 21.90 -10.65
N GLY A 68 -7.32 22.65 -11.71
CA GLY A 68 -8.09 23.82 -12.16
C GLY A 68 -9.34 23.49 -12.98
N ALA A 69 -9.76 22.22 -13.04
CA ALA A 69 -10.84 21.80 -13.93
C ALA A 69 -12.24 22.29 -13.50
N PHE A 70 -12.45 22.59 -12.22
CA PHE A 70 -13.74 23.10 -11.74
C PHE A 70 -13.67 24.63 -11.53
N PRO A 71 -14.74 25.39 -11.85
CA PRO A 71 -14.80 26.83 -11.58
C PRO A 71 -14.75 27.11 -10.08
N ASP A 72 -14.08 28.18 -9.67
CA ASP A 72 -14.02 28.62 -8.27
C ASP A 72 -15.38 29.18 -7.81
N ASP A 73 -15.72 28.98 -6.53
CA ASP A 73 -16.95 29.51 -5.93
C ASP A 73 -16.85 31.01 -5.57
N ASN A 74 -15.68 31.63 -5.75
CA ASN A 74 -15.40 33.02 -5.37
C ASN A 74 -15.52 33.99 -6.55
N GLY A 75 -16.74 34.29 -6.95
CA GLY A 75 -17.11 35.47 -7.76
C GLY A 75 -16.73 35.44 -9.26
N PRO A 76 -17.31 36.34 -10.07
CA PRO A 76 -17.20 36.33 -11.54
C PRO A 76 -15.87 36.88 -12.09
N ASP A 77 -14.95 37.36 -11.24
CA ASP A 77 -13.76 38.14 -11.64
C ASP A 77 -12.44 37.35 -11.72
N GLN A 78 -12.49 36.02 -11.59
CA GLN A 78 -11.34 35.16 -11.91
C GLN A 78 -11.73 34.13 -12.97
N HIS A 79 -11.56 34.51 -14.24
CA HIS A 79 -11.85 33.62 -15.36
C HIS A 79 -11.04 32.30 -15.20
N PRO A 80 -11.66 31.11 -15.32
CA PRO A 80 -10.97 29.82 -15.20
C PRO A 80 -9.85 29.58 -16.23
N LEU A 81 -9.72 30.49 -17.20
CA LEU A 81 -8.66 30.57 -18.20
C LEU A 81 -7.28 30.93 -17.63
N ASN A 82 -7.19 31.53 -16.43
CA ASN A 82 -5.91 31.86 -15.78
C ASN A 82 -5.25 30.68 -15.04
N LYS A 83 -5.90 29.50 -14.98
CA LYS A 83 -5.37 28.29 -14.33
C LYS A 83 -4.90 27.21 -15.30
N THR A 84 -5.05 27.41 -16.61
CA THR A 84 -4.52 26.45 -17.59
C THR A 84 -3.00 26.55 -17.66
N PRO A 85 -2.27 25.42 -17.72
CA PRO A 85 -0.81 25.45 -17.84
C PRO A 85 -0.35 26.27 -19.04
N ALA A 86 0.85 26.86 -18.96
CA ALA A 86 1.43 27.58 -20.08
C ALA A 86 1.52 26.70 -21.34
N PHE A 87 1.36 27.31 -22.52
CA PHE A 87 1.37 26.63 -23.82
C PHE A 87 0.28 25.56 -24.00
N THR A 88 -0.86 25.73 -23.31
CA THR A 88 -2.04 24.87 -23.48
C THR A 88 -3.24 25.68 -23.95
N PHE A 89 -4.20 24.97 -24.53
CA PHE A 89 -5.43 25.52 -25.07
C PHE A 89 -6.61 24.99 -24.26
N PRO A 90 -7.55 25.85 -23.85
CA PRO A 90 -8.70 25.46 -23.07
C PRO A 90 -9.69 24.66 -23.93
N ALA A 91 -10.34 23.69 -23.31
CA ALA A 91 -11.45 22.94 -23.86
C ALA A 91 -12.58 22.95 -22.82
N PRO A 92 -13.72 23.62 -23.06
CA PRO A 92 -14.85 23.59 -22.12
C PRO A 92 -15.51 22.22 -22.13
N GLY A 93 -16.09 21.80 -21.02
CA GLY A 93 -16.76 20.51 -20.94
C GLY A 93 -17.77 20.42 -19.81
N VAL A 94 -18.42 19.26 -19.73
CA VAL A 94 -19.46 18.97 -18.74
C VAL A 94 -19.19 17.64 -18.08
N VAL A 95 -19.30 17.57 -16.76
CA VAL A 95 -19.26 16.32 -15.99
C VAL A 95 -20.65 15.92 -15.51
N LYS A 96 -21.02 14.66 -15.74
CA LYS A 96 -22.20 14.00 -15.16
C LYS A 96 -21.72 12.95 -14.16
N ASN A 97 -21.74 13.30 -12.87
CA ASN A 97 -21.37 12.37 -11.82
C ASN A 97 -22.61 11.72 -11.19
N THR A 98 -22.74 10.41 -11.36
CA THR A 98 -23.83 9.62 -10.78
C THR A 98 -23.55 9.22 -9.32
N ASN A 99 -24.61 9.00 -8.54
CA ASN A 99 -24.52 8.62 -7.12
C ASN A 99 -24.31 7.12 -6.92
N THR A 100 -24.92 6.29 -7.79
CA THR A 100 -24.85 4.83 -7.73
C THR A 100 -24.24 4.25 -9.00
N ILE A 101 -23.70 3.04 -8.91
CA ILE A 101 -23.14 2.35 -10.06
C ILE A 101 -24.24 1.85 -11.01
N GLU A 102 -25.44 1.59 -10.47
CA GLU A 102 -26.63 1.23 -11.22
C GLU A 102 -27.07 2.37 -12.14
N ASP A 103 -27.09 3.60 -11.62
CA ASP A 103 -27.38 4.81 -12.40
C ASP A 103 -26.34 5.00 -13.50
N PHE A 104 -25.05 4.83 -13.19
CA PHE A 104 -23.97 4.91 -14.19
C PHE A 104 -24.12 3.89 -15.34
N LYS A 105 -24.60 2.69 -15.03
CA LYS A 105 -24.81 1.62 -16.00
C LYS A 105 -26.04 1.88 -16.87
N SER A 106 -27.13 2.36 -16.27
CA SER A 106 -28.44 2.56 -16.91
C SER A 106 -28.63 3.93 -17.56
N ILE A 107 -27.72 4.88 -17.33
CA ILE A 107 -27.81 6.23 -17.89
C ILE A 107 -27.93 6.22 -19.41
N ASP A 108 -28.81 7.07 -19.94
CA ASP A 108 -28.96 7.27 -21.39
C ASP A 108 -27.78 8.07 -21.94
N ARG A 109 -26.72 7.33 -22.29
CA ARG A 109 -25.48 7.89 -22.86
C ARG A 109 -25.72 8.55 -24.22
N ALA A 110 -26.70 8.09 -24.98
CA ALA A 110 -27.00 8.66 -26.29
C ALA A 110 -27.65 10.04 -26.15
N ALA A 111 -28.59 10.19 -25.22
CA ALA A 111 -29.20 11.48 -24.90
C ALA A 111 -28.18 12.49 -24.37
N LEU A 112 -27.30 12.07 -23.45
CA LEU A 112 -26.24 12.94 -22.92
C LEU A 112 -25.25 13.38 -24.01
N PHE A 113 -24.84 12.45 -24.86
CA PHE A 113 -23.97 12.77 -25.99
C PHE A 113 -24.64 13.76 -26.95
N LYS A 114 -25.92 13.52 -27.28
CA LYS A 114 -26.71 14.41 -28.14
C LYS A 114 -26.84 15.81 -27.55
N MET A 115 -27.07 15.93 -26.24
CA MET A 115 -27.15 17.23 -25.56
C MET A 115 -25.89 18.09 -25.79
N VAL A 116 -24.69 17.50 -25.69
CA VAL A 116 -23.44 18.25 -25.94
C VAL A 116 -23.21 18.50 -27.42
N VAL A 117 -23.61 17.58 -28.30
CA VAL A 117 -23.59 17.79 -29.77
C VAL A 117 -24.47 18.96 -30.18
N ASP A 118 -25.69 19.04 -29.64
CA ASP A 118 -26.62 20.13 -29.88
C ASP A 118 -26.02 21.46 -29.39
N GLN A 119 -25.35 21.49 -28.23
CA GLN A 119 -24.61 22.68 -27.78
C GLN A 119 -23.51 23.13 -28.74
N VAL A 120 -22.72 22.20 -29.30
CA VAL A 120 -21.69 22.52 -30.29
C VAL A 120 -22.32 23.12 -31.54
N TRP A 121 -23.44 22.56 -31.99
CA TRP A 121 -24.16 23.05 -33.17
C TRP A 121 -24.83 24.41 -32.93
N ASP A 122 -25.41 24.62 -31.75
CA ASP A 122 -25.97 25.90 -31.33
C ASP A 122 -24.90 26.99 -31.26
N ASP A 123 -23.70 26.66 -30.76
CA ASP A 123 -22.57 27.60 -30.74
C ASP A 123 -22.10 27.96 -32.16
N ILE A 124 -22.14 27.01 -33.11
CA ILE A 124 -21.83 27.25 -34.54
C ILE A 124 -22.90 28.14 -35.19
N THR A 125 -24.18 27.80 -35.00
CA THR A 125 -25.29 28.47 -35.69
C THR A 125 -25.58 29.86 -35.14
N SER A 126 -25.40 30.07 -33.83
CA SER A 126 -25.55 31.38 -33.17
C SER A 126 -24.38 32.34 -33.43
N GLY A 127 -23.25 31.85 -33.94
CA GLY A 127 -22.03 32.62 -34.13
C GLY A 127 -21.15 32.73 -32.88
N ARG A 128 -21.51 32.08 -31.77
CA ARG A 128 -20.68 32.05 -30.55
C ARG A 128 -19.33 31.39 -30.77
N ALA A 129 -19.28 30.34 -31.58
CA ALA A 129 -18.04 29.64 -31.93
C ALA A 129 -17.04 30.50 -32.73
N VAL A 130 -17.51 31.60 -33.33
CA VAL A 130 -16.64 32.57 -34.02
C VAL A 130 -16.03 33.57 -33.02
N LEU A 131 -16.80 33.94 -31.99
CA LEU A 131 -16.37 34.85 -30.91
C LEU A 131 -15.48 34.14 -29.88
N ASP A 132 -15.81 32.90 -29.53
CA ASP A 132 -15.07 32.02 -28.62
C ASP A 132 -14.82 30.65 -29.26
N PRO A 133 -13.74 30.51 -30.04
CA PRO A 133 -13.42 29.29 -30.77
C PRO A 133 -13.15 28.06 -29.88
N ALA A 134 -12.81 28.25 -28.60
CA ALA A 134 -12.61 27.13 -27.67
C ALA A 134 -13.87 26.25 -27.52
N THR A 135 -15.06 26.83 -27.71
CA THR A 135 -16.36 26.11 -27.66
C THR A 135 -16.49 25.01 -28.70
N LEU A 136 -15.70 25.03 -29.79
CA LEU A 136 -15.65 23.95 -30.76
C LEU A 136 -15.10 22.63 -30.17
N ASN A 137 -14.32 22.72 -29.08
CA ASN A 137 -13.69 21.57 -28.44
C ASN A 137 -14.44 21.11 -27.17
N ARG A 138 -15.77 21.22 -27.17
CA ARG A 138 -16.59 20.73 -26.05
C ARG A 138 -16.39 19.24 -25.82
N PHE A 139 -16.34 18.82 -24.55
CA PHE A 139 -16.29 17.40 -24.18
C PHE A 139 -17.27 17.05 -23.07
N LEU A 140 -17.61 15.76 -22.99
CA LEU A 140 -18.48 15.18 -21.96
C LEU A 140 -17.67 14.17 -21.14
N LEU A 141 -17.82 14.24 -19.82
CA LEU A 141 -17.27 13.28 -18.89
C LEU A 141 -18.41 12.67 -18.06
N VAL A 142 -18.64 11.37 -18.19
CA VAL A 142 -19.59 10.65 -17.33
C VAL A 142 -18.81 9.89 -16.28
N THR A 143 -19.14 10.06 -14.99
CA THR A 143 -18.41 9.46 -13.87
C THR A 143 -19.32 8.79 -12.85
N PHE A 144 -18.75 7.82 -12.15
CA PHE A 144 -19.21 7.28 -10.88
C PHE A 144 -18.01 7.15 -9.94
N ALA A 145 -18.11 7.75 -8.77
CA ALA A 145 -17.04 7.77 -7.77
C ALA A 145 -17.43 6.92 -6.55
N ASP A 146 -16.79 5.76 -6.39
CA ASP A 146 -16.88 4.96 -5.16
C ASP A 146 -15.91 5.55 -4.12
N LEU A 147 -16.43 6.48 -3.32
CA LEU A 147 -15.65 7.21 -2.31
C LEU A 147 -15.19 6.34 -1.15
N LYS A 148 -15.79 5.14 -0.97
CA LYS A 148 -15.35 4.19 0.09
C LYS A 148 -14.12 3.42 -0.35
N LYS A 149 -14.04 3.07 -1.64
CA LYS A 149 -12.93 2.30 -2.21
C LYS A 149 -11.93 3.15 -2.99
N PHE A 150 -12.17 4.46 -3.12
CA PHE A 150 -11.41 5.38 -3.97
C PHE A 150 -11.26 4.87 -5.41
N LYS A 151 -12.35 4.30 -5.94
CA LYS A 151 -12.44 3.76 -7.31
C LYS A 151 -13.34 4.64 -8.17
N PHE A 152 -12.81 5.12 -9.28
CA PHE A 152 -13.48 6.07 -10.15
C PHE A 152 -13.73 5.46 -11.52
N PHE A 153 -14.99 5.23 -11.84
CA PHE A 153 -15.42 4.79 -13.17
C PHE A 153 -15.72 6.02 -14.01
N TYR A 154 -15.16 6.09 -15.21
CA TYR A 154 -15.32 7.28 -16.04
C TYR A 154 -15.33 6.96 -17.53
N TRP A 155 -15.98 7.82 -18.31
CA TRP A 155 -15.99 7.70 -19.77
C TRP A 155 -16.07 9.08 -20.43
N PHE A 156 -15.09 9.38 -21.28
CA PHE A 156 -15.07 10.59 -22.07
C PHE A 156 -15.81 10.42 -23.40
N ALA A 157 -16.46 11.50 -23.82
CA ALA A 157 -16.86 11.70 -25.19
C ALA A 157 -16.35 13.05 -25.68
N PHE A 158 -15.85 13.07 -26.92
CA PHE A 158 -15.38 14.25 -27.62
C PHE A 158 -16.26 14.48 -28.87
N PRO A 159 -17.44 15.10 -28.72
CA PRO A 159 -18.38 15.36 -29.82
C PRO A 159 -17.70 15.99 -31.02
N ALA A 160 -17.71 15.26 -32.14
CA ALA A 160 -17.25 15.77 -33.42
C ALA A 160 -18.29 15.54 -34.51
N LEU A 161 -18.63 16.62 -35.22
CA LEU A 161 -19.58 16.61 -36.33
C LEU A 161 -19.00 15.87 -37.54
N GLN A 162 -19.87 15.18 -38.26
CA GLN A 162 -19.54 14.44 -39.47
C GLN A 162 -20.24 15.07 -40.67
N ALA A 163 -19.49 15.30 -41.75
CA ALA A 163 -20.05 15.69 -43.04
C ALA A 163 -20.57 14.48 -43.82
N ASP A 164 -21.68 14.67 -44.53
CA ASP A 164 -22.23 13.74 -45.52
C ASP A 164 -22.52 14.53 -46.81
N PRO A 165 -21.72 14.35 -47.89
CA PRO A 165 -20.60 13.42 -48.03
C PRO A 165 -19.37 13.83 -47.19
N ALA A 166 -18.41 12.91 -47.03
CA ALA A 166 -17.25 13.12 -46.17
C ALA A 166 -16.21 14.09 -46.78
N TRP A 167 -15.45 14.78 -45.92
CA TRP A 167 -14.35 15.67 -46.35
C TRP A 167 -13.20 14.89 -46.99
N SER A 168 -12.63 15.46 -48.04
CA SER A 168 -11.46 14.91 -48.72
C SER A 168 -10.27 15.86 -48.66
N THR A 169 -9.07 15.31 -48.75
CA THR A 169 -7.82 16.06 -48.71
C THR A 169 -6.90 15.71 -49.86
N ASP A 170 -6.04 16.66 -50.20
CA ASP A 170 -4.80 16.41 -50.94
C ASP A 170 -3.72 15.84 -50.01
N ALA A 171 -2.53 15.55 -50.55
CA ALA A 171 -1.41 15.05 -49.76
C ALA A 171 -1.02 16.07 -48.66
N ILE A 172 -0.84 15.58 -47.43
CA ILE A 172 -0.41 16.41 -46.31
C ILE A 172 1.08 16.72 -46.46
N GLN A 173 1.41 18.01 -46.53
CA GLN A 173 2.76 18.51 -46.75
C GLN A 173 3.36 19.04 -45.45
N GLU A 174 4.68 18.95 -45.34
CA GLU A 174 5.42 19.59 -44.25
C GLU A 174 5.51 21.09 -44.48
N ILE A 175 5.39 21.87 -43.42
CA ILE A 175 5.43 23.34 -43.53
C ILE A 175 6.72 23.84 -44.19
N GLY A 176 7.86 23.18 -43.93
CA GLY A 176 9.16 23.49 -44.53
C GLY A 176 9.27 23.21 -46.04
N SER A 177 8.36 22.39 -46.59
CA SER A 177 8.29 22.16 -48.04
C SER A 177 7.48 23.23 -48.78
N VAL A 178 6.64 23.99 -48.05
CA VAL A 178 5.75 25.01 -48.61
C VAL A 178 6.29 26.41 -48.39
N TRP A 179 6.80 26.69 -47.18
CA TRP A 179 7.28 28.01 -46.79
C TRP A 179 8.77 27.99 -46.45
N SER A 180 9.43 29.12 -46.72
CA SER A 180 10.83 29.33 -46.36
C SER A 180 11.01 29.47 -44.84
N ALA A 181 12.19 29.17 -44.32
CA ALA A 181 12.49 29.30 -42.89
C ALA A 181 12.19 30.70 -42.31
N PRO A 182 12.47 31.83 -43.00
CA PRO A 182 12.07 33.16 -42.53
C PRO A 182 10.56 33.33 -42.40
N ALA A 183 9.78 32.82 -43.37
CA ALA A 183 8.33 32.89 -43.32
C ALA A 183 7.75 32.05 -42.16
N ILE A 184 8.32 30.87 -41.90
CA ILE A 184 7.94 30.02 -40.76
C ILE A 184 8.21 30.74 -39.43
N ASN A 185 9.36 31.41 -39.29
CA ASN A 185 9.68 32.18 -38.09
C ASN A 185 8.73 33.38 -37.92
N GLN A 186 8.40 34.08 -39.01
CA GLN A 186 7.42 35.17 -38.99
C GLN A 186 6.04 34.68 -38.55
N LEU A 187 5.57 33.54 -39.09
CA LEU A 187 4.30 32.94 -38.68
C LEU A 187 4.28 32.62 -37.18
N ARG A 188 5.36 32.02 -36.66
CA ARG A 188 5.49 31.73 -35.23
C ARG A 188 5.38 33.00 -34.39
N GLU A 189 6.12 34.05 -34.74
CA GLU A 189 6.08 35.34 -34.01
C GLU A 189 4.70 35.98 -34.04
N GLN A 190 4.00 35.92 -35.18
CA GLN A 190 2.64 36.41 -35.30
C GLN A 190 1.65 35.59 -34.47
N VAL A 191 1.79 34.25 -34.43
CA VAL A 191 0.95 33.39 -33.59
C VAL A 191 1.24 33.62 -32.10
N ASP A 192 2.50 33.84 -31.72
CA ASP A 192 2.87 34.14 -30.33
C ASP A 192 2.34 35.51 -29.89
N GLN A 193 2.41 36.52 -30.76
CA GLN A 193 1.79 37.82 -30.51
C GLN A 193 0.27 37.71 -30.43
N TYR A 194 -0.35 36.94 -31.32
CA TYR A 194 -1.79 36.66 -31.30
C TYR A 194 -2.25 36.01 -29.99
N LYS A 195 -1.48 35.04 -29.46
CA LYS A 195 -1.75 34.42 -28.15
C LYS A 195 -1.72 35.45 -27.02
N LEU A 196 -0.80 36.41 -27.07
CA LEU A 196 -0.67 37.46 -26.06
C LEU A 196 -1.81 38.49 -26.13
N ASP A 197 -2.21 38.89 -27.34
CA ASP A 197 -3.18 39.96 -27.55
C ASP A 197 -4.63 39.54 -27.25
N PHE A 198 -5.00 38.28 -27.52
CA PHE A 198 -6.39 37.82 -27.47
C PHE A 198 -6.68 36.73 -26.43
N GLY A 199 -5.65 36.26 -25.73
CA GLY A 199 -5.77 35.30 -24.63
C GLY A 199 -6.06 33.85 -25.05
N PRO A 200 -6.13 32.92 -24.07
CA PRO A 200 -6.14 31.48 -24.33
C PRO A 200 -7.42 30.94 -24.97
N SER A 201 -8.57 31.58 -24.80
CA SER A 201 -9.84 31.13 -25.42
C SER A 201 -9.87 31.34 -26.94
N GLN A 202 -9.18 32.37 -27.44
CA GLN A 202 -9.11 32.68 -28.87
C GLN A 202 -7.88 32.10 -29.58
N SER A 203 -6.89 31.61 -28.83
CA SER A 203 -5.60 31.19 -29.37
C SER A 203 -5.61 29.83 -30.09
N GLY A 204 -6.63 28.99 -29.86
CA GLY A 204 -6.70 27.65 -30.42
C GLY A 204 -7.00 27.59 -31.92
N PHE A 205 -7.60 28.63 -32.49
CA PHE A 205 -8.02 28.70 -33.89
C PHE A 205 -7.80 30.12 -34.43
N PHE A 206 -7.24 30.23 -35.64
CA PHE A 206 -6.84 31.51 -36.22
C PHE A 206 -6.83 31.47 -37.75
N LEU A 207 -6.82 32.65 -38.38
CA LEU A 207 -6.72 32.82 -39.82
C LEU A 207 -5.29 33.16 -40.20
N VAL A 208 -4.84 32.69 -41.37
CA VAL A 208 -3.50 32.98 -41.89
C VAL A 208 -3.60 33.48 -43.33
N LYS A 209 -3.01 34.64 -43.63
CA LYS A 209 -2.97 35.17 -45.00
C LYS A 209 -1.55 35.32 -45.48
N GLU A 210 -1.33 34.83 -46.69
CA GLU A 210 -0.08 34.92 -47.43
C GLU A 210 -0.12 36.16 -48.33
N SER A 211 0.75 37.14 -48.04
CA SER A 211 0.92 38.36 -48.83
C SER A 211 2.35 38.45 -49.37
N PRO A 212 2.62 39.32 -50.37
CA PRO A 212 3.97 39.56 -50.86
C PRO A 212 4.94 40.08 -49.78
N GLU A 213 4.40 40.65 -48.70
CA GLU A 213 5.14 41.23 -47.58
C GLU A 213 5.36 40.24 -46.42
N GLY A 214 4.72 39.06 -46.46
CA GLY A 214 4.89 37.99 -45.49
C GLY A 214 3.61 37.30 -45.05
N LEU A 215 3.66 36.59 -43.93
CA LEU A 215 2.52 35.91 -43.33
C LEU A 215 1.89 36.76 -42.22
N SER A 216 0.56 36.88 -42.24
CA SER A 216 -0.23 37.61 -41.22
C SER A 216 -1.26 36.69 -40.56
N VAL A 217 -1.58 36.96 -39.29
CA VAL A 217 -2.52 36.16 -38.48
C VAL A 217 -3.67 37.05 -37.98
N ALA A 218 -4.90 36.54 -38.03
CA ALA A 218 -6.09 37.24 -37.57
C ALA A 218 -7.09 36.31 -36.85
N ARG A 219 -8.07 36.88 -36.16
CA ARG A 219 -9.14 36.12 -35.48
C ARG A 219 -10.15 35.59 -36.48
N LEU A 220 -10.85 34.51 -36.12
CA LEU A 220 -11.94 33.96 -36.93
C LEU A 220 -13.07 34.97 -37.20
N GLN A 221 -13.33 35.87 -36.25
CA GLN A 221 -14.35 36.92 -36.40
C GLN A 221 -14.02 37.96 -37.49
N ASP A 222 -12.75 38.14 -37.81
CA ASP A 222 -12.29 39.15 -38.76
C ASP A 222 -12.24 38.57 -40.20
N TRP A 223 -12.87 37.41 -40.43
CA TRP A 223 -12.82 36.67 -41.71
C TRP A 223 -13.13 37.52 -42.94
N ASP A 224 -14.26 38.23 -42.92
CA ASP A 224 -14.78 38.95 -44.09
C ASP A 224 -13.87 40.12 -44.48
N GLU A 225 -13.29 40.81 -43.49
CA GLU A 225 -12.35 41.92 -43.71
C GLU A 225 -10.97 41.40 -44.13
N PHE A 226 -10.50 40.34 -43.47
CA PHE A 226 -9.16 39.79 -43.67
C PHE A 226 -8.96 39.16 -45.06
N TYR A 227 -10.00 38.51 -45.58
CA TYR A 227 -10.00 37.89 -46.91
C TYR A 227 -10.72 38.70 -47.99
N ALA A 228 -11.02 39.97 -47.73
CA ALA A 228 -11.60 40.85 -48.74
C ALA A 228 -10.73 40.88 -50.02
N GLY A 229 -11.34 40.49 -51.16
CA GLY A 229 -10.67 40.46 -52.46
C GLY A 229 -9.72 39.28 -52.70
N CYS A 230 -9.69 38.26 -51.83
CA CYS A 230 -8.92 37.03 -52.03
C CYS A 230 -9.77 35.92 -52.65
N ASP A 231 -9.14 35.08 -53.49
CA ASP A 231 -9.78 33.88 -54.01
C ASP A 231 -9.91 32.81 -52.91
N GLU A 232 -10.95 31.96 -52.97
CA GLU A 232 -11.15 30.86 -52.00
C GLU A 232 -9.92 29.93 -51.89
N SER A 233 -9.15 29.76 -52.97
CA SER A 233 -7.92 28.96 -52.96
C SER A 233 -6.77 29.53 -52.14
N GLN A 234 -6.84 30.81 -51.77
CA GLN A 234 -5.81 31.50 -50.98
C GLN A 234 -6.12 31.53 -49.49
N VAL A 235 -7.31 31.06 -49.08
CA VAL A 235 -7.76 31.08 -47.69
C VAL A 235 -7.05 30.00 -46.88
N ILE A 236 -6.38 30.40 -45.80
CA ILE A 236 -5.68 29.49 -44.88
C ILE A 236 -6.25 29.60 -43.47
N VAL A 237 -6.63 28.47 -42.89
CA VAL A 237 -7.13 28.39 -41.52
C VAL A 237 -6.18 27.57 -40.67
N GLY A 238 -5.71 28.15 -39.58
CA GLY A 238 -4.84 27.51 -38.60
C GLY A 238 -5.62 27.04 -37.38
N PHE A 239 -5.22 25.88 -36.84
CA PHE A 239 -5.67 25.44 -35.53
C PHE A 239 -4.52 24.77 -34.78
N ALA A 240 -4.53 24.88 -33.46
CA ALA A 240 -3.63 24.16 -32.59
C ALA A 240 -3.92 22.66 -32.69
N ASP A 241 -3.03 21.91 -33.36
CA ASP A 241 -3.25 20.51 -33.66
C ASP A 241 -2.68 19.61 -32.54
N PRO A 242 -3.51 18.87 -31.78
CA PRO A 242 -3.02 17.93 -30.78
C PRO A 242 -2.44 16.65 -31.38
N SER A 243 -2.61 16.39 -32.68
CA SER A 243 -2.06 15.21 -33.34
C SER A 243 -0.56 15.31 -33.53
N SER A 244 0.14 14.22 -33.22
CA SER A 244 1.57 14.04 -33.48
C SER A 244 1.85 13.19 -34.74
N LEU A 245 0.80 12.69 -35.41
CA LEU A 245 0.90 11.82 -36.58
C LEU A 245 1.14 12.63 -37.86
N ASP A 246 2.00 12.15 -38.75
CA ASP A 246 2.33 12.85 -40.00
C ASP A 246 1.19 12.85 -41.02
N SER A 247 0.37 11.79 -41.02
CA SER A 247 -0.67 11.55 -42.02
C SER A 247 -2.09 11.92 -41.57
N ASN A 248 -2.27 12.30 -40.30
CA ASN A 248 -3.60 12.51 -39.72
C ASN A 248 -3.64 13.79 -38.87
N PRO A 249 -4.48 14.79 -39.21
CA PRO A 249 -4.75 15.93 -38.34
C PRO A 249 -5.51 15.50 -37.09
N GLY A 250 -5.47 16.35 -36.06
CA GLY A 250 -6.19 16.15 -34.82
C GLY A 250 -7.69 16.26 -34.95
N TRP A 251 -8.38 15.67 -33.98
CA TRP A 251 -9.83 15.66 -33.86
C TRP A 251 -10.52 17.05 -33.88
N PRO A 252 -9.95 18.15 -33.32
CA PRO A 252 -10.58 19.49 -33.35
C PRO A 252 -10.97 19.99 -34.73
N LEU A 253 -10.24 19.57 -35.77
CA LEU A 253 -10.45 20.03 -37.13
C LEU A 253 -11.86 19.71 -37.66
N ARG A 254 -12.50 18.64 -37.19
CA ARG A 254 -13.85 18.25 -37.64
C ARG A 254 -14.87 19.36 -37.38
N ASN A 255 -14.88 19.91 -36.18
CA ASN A 255 -15.84 20.94 -35.79
C ASN A 255 -15.52 22.27 -36.46
N LEU A 256 -14.24 22.57 -36.68
CA LEU A 256 -13.80 23.72 -37.46
C LEU A 256 -14.27 23.67 -38.91
N LEU A 257 -14.10 22.53 -39.60
CA LEU A 257 -14.57 22.37 -40.98
C LEU A 257 -16.10 22.50 -41.09
N ALA A 258 -16.84 22.00 -40.10
CA ALA A 258 -18.29 22.17 -40.04
C ALA A 258 -18.70 23.64 -39.88
N LEU A 259 -18.00 24.41 -39.05
CA LEU A 259 -18.19 25.86 -38.89
C LEU A 259 -17.93 26.59 -40.22
N LEU A 260 -16.81 26.29 -40.89
CA LEU A 260 -16.45 26.90 -42.18
C LEU A 260 -17.49 26.61 -43.27
N GLN A 261 -17.97 25.37 -43.33
CA GLN A 261 -19.00 24.94 -44.27
C GLN A 261 -20.33 25.65 -44.02
N TYR A 262 -20.74 25.83 -42.76
CA TYR A 262 -22.03 26.45 -42.42
C TYR A 262 -22.01 27.98 -42.59
N ARG A 263 -21.00 28.66 -42.02
CA ARG A 263 -20.99 30.13 -41.90
C ARG A 263 -20.58 30.83 -43.19
N TRP A 264 -19.48 30.38 -43.80
CA TRP A 264 -18.85 31.03 -44.96
C TRP A 264 -19.00 30.23 -46.25
N LYS A 265 -19.65 29.06 -46.20
CA LYS A 265 -19.97 28.21 -47.37
C LYS A 265 -18.73 27.85 -48.21
N VAL A 266 -17.57 27.76 -47.56
CA VAL A 266 -16.29 27.50 -48.20
C VAL A 266 -16.29 26.09 -48.79
N THR A 267 -15.91 25.96 -50.06
CA THR A 267 -15.82 24.67 -50.76
C THR A 267 -14.40 24.10 -50.77
N LYS A 268 -13.40 24.98 -50.66
CA LYS A 268 -11.98 24.63 -50.67
C LYS A 268 -11.22 25.53 -49.70
N VAL A 269 -10.42 24.95 -48.81
CA VAL A 269 -9.65 25.69 -47.80
C VAL A 269 -8.29 25.06 -47.56
N ARG A 270 -7.24 25.87 -47.38
CA ARG A 270 -5.92 25.40 -46.91
C ARG A 270 -5.96 25.32 -45.38
N VAL A 271 -5.60 24.19 -44.82
CA VAL A 271 -5.60 23.94 -43.37
C VAL A 271 -4.16 23.85 -42.88
N LEU A 272 -3.82 24.70 -41.90
CA LEU A 272 -2.57 24.67 -41.16
C LEU A 272 -2.77 23.94 -39.83
N CYS A 273 -2.18 22.75 -39.72
CA CYS A 273 -2.04 22.04 -38.46
C CYS A 273 -0.85 22.62 -37.69
N PHE A 274 -1.12 23.57 -36.79
CA PHE A 274 -0.08 24.20 -36.00
C PHE A 274 0.41 23.25 -34.91
N ARG A 275 1.68 22.86 -34.99
CA ARG A 275 2.33 21.94 -34.04
C ARG A 275 3.62 22.57 -33.54
N GLU A 276 3.55 23.10 -32.33
CA GLU A 276 4.69 23.71 -31.65
C GLU A 276 5.33 22.72 -30.68
N VAL A 277 6.66 22.67 -30.69
CA VAL A 277 7.44 21.97 -29.66
C VAL A 277 7.50 22.85 -28.42
N LEU A 278 6.86 22.38 -27.34
CA LEU A 278 6.72 23.13 -26.10
C LEU A 278 8.07 23.67 -25.58
N GLY A 279 8.13 24.98 -25.36
CA GLY A 279 9.29 25.67 -24.80
C GLY A 279 10.50 25.79 -25.73
N LYS A 280 10.42 25.30 -26.98
CA LYS A 280 11.53 25.37 -27.95
C LYS A 280 11.28 26.32 -29.11
N GLN A 281 10.12 26.98 -29.15
CA GLN A 281 9.77 27.95 -30.21
C GLN A 281 9.95 27.37 -31.62
N ASP A 282 9.72 26.06 -31.78
CA ASP A 282 9.92 25.34 -33.03
C ASP A 282 8.58 24.82 -33.54
N ILE A 283 8.21 25.24 -34.75
CA ILE A 283 6.96 24.86 -35.42
C ILE A 283 7.19 24.03 -36.68
N SER A 284 8.40 23.52 -36.89
CA SER A 284 8.79 22.72 -38.07
C SER A 284 7.95 21.45 -38.26
N ALA A 285 7.39 20.91 -37.17
CA ALA A 285 6.50 19.76 -37.18
C ALA A 285 5.10 20.07 -37.75
N SER A 286 4.76 21.35 -37.94
CA SER A 286 3.47 21.78 -38.49
C SER A 286 3.27 21.26 -39.91
N LYS A 287 2.01 21.02 -40.26
CA LYS A 287 1.64 20.46 -41.56
C LYS A 287 0.63 21.35 -42.26
N LEU A 288 0.66 21.37 -43.59
CA LEU A 288 -0.26 22.13 -44.42
C LEU A 288 -0.87 21.23 -45.49
N PHE A 289 -2.18 21.35 -45.71
CA PHE A 289 -2.87 20.65 -46.80
C PHE A 289 -4.12 21.40 -47.25
N THR A 290 -4.69 20.99 -48.37
CA THR A 290 -5.96 21.54 -48.85
C THR A 290 -7.09 20.57 -48.54
N ALA A 291 -8.07 21.03 -47.76
CA ALA A 291 -9.30 20.32 -47.50
C ALA A 291 -10.37 20.75 -48.51
N GLN A 292 -11.02 19.76 -49.12
CA GLN A 292 -12.21 19.97 -49.92
C GLN A 292 -13.45 19.68 -49.09
N ILE A 293 -14.32 20.68 -49.05
CA ILE A 293 -15.56 20.66 -48.29
C ILE A 293 -16.68 20.49 -49.33
N PRO A 294 -17.50 19.44 -49.20
CA PRO A 294 -18.61 19.23 -50.12
C PRO A 294 -19.57 20.41 -50.17
N SER A 295 -20.11 20.67 -51.37
CA SER A 295 -21.03 21.77 -51.62
C SER A 295 -22.19 21.77 -50.64
N TYR A 296 -22.42 22.92 -50.03
CA TYR A 296 -23.40 23.13 -48.97
C TYR A 296 -24.82 22.77 -49.42
N VAL A 297 -25.43 21.77 -48.75
CA VAL A 297 -26.88 21.57 -48.74
C VAL A 297 -27.42 22.35 -47.54
N PRO A 298 -28.53 23.12 -47.64
CA PRO A 298 -29.10 23.83 -46.50
C PRO A 298 -29.53 22.83 -45.42
N VAL A 299 -28.67 22.59 -44.43
CA VAL A 299 -28.98 21.69 -43.33
C VAL A 299 -29.67 22.51 -42.24
N THR A 300 -30.99 22.36 -42.11
CA THR A 300 -31.77 22.91 -40.99
C THR A 300 -31.60 22.09 -39.71
N ALA A 301 -30.99 20.92 -39.78
CA ALA A 301 -30.82 19.97 -38.67
C ALA A 301 -29.34 19.77 -38.28
N CYS A 302 -29.09 19.40 -37.03
CA CYS A 302 -27.73 19.09 -36.55
C CYS A 302 -27.14 17.87 -37.32
N PRO A 303 -25.90 17.95 -37.83
CA PRO A 303 -25.22 16.82 -38.45
C PRO A 303 -25.03 15.63 -37.50
N LYS A 304 -24.82 14.42 -38.05
CA LYS A 304 -24.44 13.25 -37.25
C LYS A 304 -23.11 13.52 -36.54
N ALA A 305 -22.95 13.01 -35.32
CA ALA A 305 -21.74 13.19 -34.54
C ALA A 305 -21.20 11.87 -33.96
N VAL A 306 -19.89 11.83 -33.75
CA VAL A 306 -19.15 10.71 -33.13
C VAL A 306 -18.16 11.25 -32.11
N GLY A 307 -17.73 10.45 -31.13
CA GLY A 307 -16.80 10.96 -30.13
C GLY A 307 -16.51 10.12 -28.89
N TRP A 308 -17.19 8.99 -28.67
CA TRP A 308 -16.93 8.17 -27.49
C TRP A 308 -15.52 7.59 -27.48
N GLU A 309 -14.82 7.78 -26.36
CA GLU A 309 -13.45 7.29 -26.20
C GLU A 309 -13.43 5.75 -26.09
N LYS A 310 -12.41 5.14 -26.68
CA LYS A 310 -12.14 3.72 -26.52
C LYS A 310 -11.39 3.46 -25.20
N ASN A 311 -11.68 2.34 -24.55
CA ASN A 311 -10.94 1.88 -23.39
C ASN A 311 -9.55 1.34 -23.77
N ALA A 312 -8.75 0.93 -22.78
CA ALA A 312 -7.41 0.36 -23.00
C ALA A 312 -7.40 -0.91 -23.87
N GLN A 313 -8.53 -1.60 -24.01
CA GLN A 313 -8.71 -2.77 -24.88
C GLN A 313 -9.20 -2.40 -26.29
N GLY A 314 -9.30 -1.12 -26.63
CA GLY A 314 -9.76 -0.64 -27.93
C GLY A 314 -11.27 -0.74 -28.16
N LYS A 315 -12.06 -1.09 -27.14
CA LYS A 315 -13.53 -1.19 -27.20
C LYS A 315 -14.17 0.11 -26.70
N LEU A 316 -15.37 0.42 -27.19
CA LEU A 316 -16.17 1.52 -26.66
C LEU A 316 -16.69 1.11 -25.27
N GLY A 317 -16.16 1.74 -24.22
CA GLY A 317 -16.58 1.48 -22.85
C GLY A 317 -15.85 2.34 -21.82
N PRO A 318 -16.35 2.36 -20.58
CA PRO A 318 -15.76 3.14 -19.50
C PRO A 318 -14.39 2.61 -19.08
N ARG A 319 -13.62 3.48 -18.42
CA ARG A 319 -12.34 3.20 -17.77
C ARG A 319 -12.51 3.23 -16.25
N LEU A 320 -11.56 2.60 -15.55
CA LEU A 320 -11.49 2.58 -14.09
C LEU A 320 -10.14 3.17 -13.66
N ALA A 321 -10.17 4.17 -12.78
CA ALA A 321 -9.01 4.65 -12.04
C ALA A 321 -9.10 4.17 -10.58
N ASP A 322 -8.10 3.40 -10.13
CA ASP A 322 -7.96 2.99 -8.73
C ASP A 322 -6.93 3.91 -8.05
N LEU A 323 -7.41 4.80 -7.18
CA LEU A 323 -6.56 5.74 -6.45
C LEU A 323 -6.48 5.41 -4.96
N ALA A 324 -6.96 4.23 -4.54
CA ALA A 324 -6.84 3.79 -3.16
C ALA A 324 -5.39 3.84 -2.65
N PRO A 325 -4.35 3.46 -3.41
CA PRO A 325 -2.96 3.56 -2.94
C PRO A 325 -2.49 5.00 -2.64
N LEU A 326 -3.14 6.01 -3.23
CA LEU A 326 -2.76 7.43 -3.10
C LEU A 326 -3.68 8.20 -2.14
N MET A 327 -4.86 7.67 -1.83
CA MET A 327 -5.92 8.40 -1.10
C MET A 327 -6.40 7.69 0.16
N ASP A 328 -6.25 6.37 0.30
CA ASP A 328 -6.67 5.63 1.49
C ASP A 328 -5.63 5.78 2.61
N PRO A 329 -5.94 6.45 3.74
CA PRO A 329 -5.00 6.65 4.84
C PRO A 329 -4.43 5.34 5.40
N THR A 330 -5.23 4.27 5.37
CA THR A 330 -4.82 2.96 5.88
C THR A 330 -3.73 2.35 4.99
N ARG A 331 -3.93 2.42 3.67
CA ARG A 331 -2.94 1.93 2.69
C ARG A 331 -1.69 2.80 2.63
N LEU A 332 -1.84 4.10 2.84
CA LEU A 332 -0.71 5.03 2.94
C LEU A 332 0.16 4.69 4.16
N ALA A 333 -0.47 4.45 5.33
CA ALA A 333 0.24 4.02 6.52
C ALA A 333 0.94 2.67 6.32
N ASP A 334 0.27 1.70 5.69
CA ASP A 334 0.85 0.40 5.35
C ASP A 334 2.11 0.53 4.47
N THR A 335 2.00 1.30 3.38
CA THR A 335 3.11 1.55 2.45
C THR A 335 4.28 2.26 3.14
N ALA A 336 4.01 3.21 4.04
CA ALA A 336 5.03 3.95 4.77
C ALA A 336 5.79 3.07 5.78
N VAL A 337 5.08 2.20 6.52
CA VAL A 337 5.71 1.24 7.44
C VAL A 337 6.60 0.26 6.67
N ASP A 338 6.07 -0.33 5.60
CA ASP A 338 6.81 -1.24 4.73
C ASP A 338 8.05 -0.60 4.11
N LEU A 339 7.98 0.68 3.74
CA LEU A 339 9.11 1.40 3.16
C LEU A 339 10.28 1.51 4.14
N ASN A 340 10.03 1.78 5.43
CA ASN A 340 11.09 1.86 6.44
C ASN A 340 11.85 0.54 6.58
N LEU A 341 11.14 -0.59 6.59
CA LEU A 341 11.75 -1.92 6.64
C LEU A 341 12.50 -2.25 5.34
N LYS A 342 11.92 -1.93 4.18
CA LYS A 342 12.60 -2.10 2.87
C LYS A 342 13.88 -1.26 2.79
N LEU A 343 13.92 -0.07 3.40
CA LEU A 343 15.12 0.75 3.46
C LEU A 343 16.23 0.10 4.30
N MET A 344 15.91 -0.61 5.39
CA MET A 344 16.90 -1.40 6.12
C MET A 344 17.51 -2.48 5.23
N ARG A 345 16.67 -3.22 4.49
CA ARG A 345 17.11 -4.24 3.54
C ARG A 345 18.01 -3.65 2.45
N TRP A 346 17.58 -2.57 1.79
CA TRP A 346 18.32 -2.01 0.67
C TRP A 346 19.63 -1.32 1.05
N ARG A 347 19.69 -0.71 2.25
CA ARG A 347 20.85 0.09 2.66
C ARG A 347 21.86 -0.68 3.49
N LEU A 348 21.41 -1.65 4.29
CA LEU A 348 22.24 -2.28 5.32
C LEU A 348 22.33 -3.80 5.14
N LEU A 349 21.20 -4.49 4.97
CA LEU A 349 21.14 -5.95 4.99
C LEU A 349 20.32 -6.50 3.80
N PRO A 350 20.92 -6.64 2.60
CA PRO A 350 20.20 -7.07 1.39
C PRO A 350 19.49 -8.43 1.52
N ASP A 351 20.05 -9.34 2.32
CA ASP A 351 19.53 -10.69 2.54
C ASP A 351 18.40 -10.78 3.59
N LEU A 352 17.98 -9.64 4.14
CA LEU A 352 16.90 -9.56 5.12
C LEU A 352 15.56 -9.99 4.49
N GLN A 353 14.99 -11.08 5.00
CA GLN A 353 13.73 -11.68 4.54
C GLN A 353 12.53 -11.05 5.26
N LEU A 354 12.24 -9.80 4.93
CA LEU A 354 11.13 -9.03 5.52
C LEU A 354 9.79 -9.75 5.42
N GLU A 355 9.53 -10.39 4.28
CA GLU A 355 8.28 -11.07 4.00
C GLU A 355 8.09 -12.29 4.92
N LYS A 356 9.18 -12.94 5.35
CA LYS A 356 9.13 -14.05 6.32
C LYS A 356 8.72 -13.55 7.71
N VAL A 357 9.30 -12.43 8.15
CA VAL A 357 8.95 -11.79 9.43
C VAL A 357 7.50 -11.30 9.41
N GLN A 358 7.09 -10.60 8.36
CA GLN A 358 5.75 -10.04 8.19
C GLN A 358 4.64 -11.11 8.29
N ASN A 359 4.85 -12.26 7.65
CA ASN A 359 3.88 -13.35 7.60
C ASN A 359 3.89 -14.26 8.83
N THR A 360 4.89 -14.14 9.72
CA THR A 360 4.97 -14.99 10.91
C THR A 360 3.81 -14.71 11.86
N ARG A 361 3.16 -15.77 12.35
CA ARG A 361 2.06 -15.69 13.32
C ARG A 361 2.61 -15.85 14.73
N CYS A 362 2.51 -14.80 15.54
CA CYS A 362 3.05 -14.76 16.89
C CYS A 362 1.94 -14.93 17.94
N LEU A 363 2.08 -15.95 18.79
CA LEU A 363 1.25 -16.12 19.98
C LEU A 363 1.99 -15.57 21.20
N LEU A 364 1.38 -14.62 21.90
CA LEU A 364 1.92 -13.99 23.11
C LEU A 364 1.14 -14.50 24.33
N LEU A 365 1.74 -15.41 25.09
CA LEU A 365 1.18 -15.93 26.33
C LEU A 365 1.56 -14.97 27.47
N GLY A 366 0.62 -14.09 27.82
CA GLY A 366 0.80 -12.96 28.73
C GLY A 366 0.68 -11.62 28.00
N ALA A 367 -0.28 -10.80 28.43
CA ALA A 367 -0.49 -9.42 27.99
C ALA A 367 -0.04 -8.41 29.06
N GLY A 368 0.86 -8.81 29.95
CA GLY A 368 1.50 -7.96 30.95
C GLY A 368 2.60 -7.06 30.35
N THR A 369 3.57 -6.70 31.20
CA THR A 369 4.66 -5.76 30.84
C THR A 369 5.46 -6.27 29.64
N LEU A 370 5.88 -7.53 29.66
CA LEU A 370 6.59 -8.17 28.55
C LEU A 370 5.72 -8.25 27.28
N GLY A 371 4.49 -8.76 27.41
CA GLY A 371 3.54 -8.88 26.28
C GLY A 371 3.36 -7.58 25.50
N CYS A 372 3.17 -6.47 26.23
CA CYS A 372 2.98 -5.17 25.62
C CYS A 372 4.22 -4.67 24.85
N TYR A 373 5.42 -4.82 25.41
CA TYR A 373 6.66 -4.39 24.75
C TYR A 373 7.04 -5.31 23.60
N VAL A 374 6.93 -6.64 23.76
CA VAL A 374 7.14 -7.62 22.69
C VAL A 374 6.23 -7.30 21.50
N ALA A 375 4.94 -7.08 21.75
CA ALA A 375 3.99 -6.75 20.68
C ALA A 375 4.34 -5.47 19.93
N ARG A 376 4.77 -4.40 20.61
CA ARG A 376 5.21 -3.16 19.96
C ARG A 376 6.48 -3.38 19.13
N SER A 377 7.43 -4.16 19.62
CA SER A 377 8.66 -4.50 18.88
C SER A 377 8.35 -5.37 17.65
N LEU A 378 7.45 -6.36 17.77
CA LEU A 378 6.98 -7.18 16.65
C LEU A 378 6.31 -6.31 15.57
N LEU A 379 5.47 -5.36 15.99
CA LEU A 379 4.82 -4.42 15.07
C LEU A 379 5.84 -3.53 14.35
N GLY A 380 6.90 -3.10 15.06
CA GLY A 380 8.03 -2.35 14.48
C GLY A 380 8.77 -3.14 13.40
N TRP A 381 8.89 -4.47 13.56
CA TRP A 381 9.44 -5.39 12.56
C TRP A 381 8.46 -5.78 11.44
N GLY A 382 7.24 -5.23 11.46
CA GLY A 382 6.23 -5.45 10.42
C GLY A 382 5.41 -6.73 10.59
N VAL A 383 5.48 -7.42 11.73
CA VAL A 383 4.65 -8.61 11.99
C VAL A 383 3.17 -8.23 11.95
N ARG A 384 2.37 -8.97 11.17
CA ARG A 384 0.95 -8.64 10.96
C ARG A 384 -0.01 -9.48 11.80
N ASN A 385 0.38 -10.65 12.27
CA ASN A 385 -0.49 -11.57 12.99
C ASN A 385 -0.01 -11.75 14.44
N ILE A 386 -0.74 -11.14 15.39
CA ILE A 386 -0.38 -11.16 16.82
C ILE A 386 -1.59 -11.57 17.63
N THR A 387 -1.47 -12.64 18.41
CA THR A 387 -2.54 -13.12 19.29
C THR A 387 -2.10 -13.05 20.74
N PHE A 388 -2.91 -12.46 21.60
CA PHE A 388 -2.69 -12.41 23.05
C PHE A 388 -3.54 -13.44 23.79
N VAL A 389 -2.96 -14.02 24.84
CA VAL A 389 -3.66 -14.85 25.82
C VAL A 389 -3.36 -14.30 27.22
N ASP A 390 -4.39 -13.91 27.96
CA ASP A 390 -4.26 -13.39 29.33
C ASP A 390 -5.62 -13.45 30.05
N ASN A 391 -5.66 -13.95 31.29
CA ASN A 391 -6.91 -14.05 32.07
C ASN A 391 -7.21 -12.81 32.92
N ALA A 392 -6.27 -11.86 33.03
CA ALA A 392 -6.37 -10.75 33.96
C ALA A 392 -7.06 -9.52 33.35
N LYS A 393 -7.46 -8.62 34.24
CA LYS A 393 -8.02 -7.31 33.91
C LYS A 393 -6.98 -6.20 34.11
N VAL A 394 -7.12 -5.11 33.39
CA VAL A 394 -6.25 -3.93 33.51
C VAL A 394 -6.51 -3.25 34.86
N SER A 395 -5.46 -3.08 35.67
CA SER A 395 -5.51 -2.36 36.94
C SER A 395 -4.83 -0.99 36.87
N PHE A 396 -5.12 -0.09 37.81
CA PHE A 396 -4.60 1.30 37.81
C PHE A 396 -3.07 1.42 37.78
N SER A 397 -2.33 0.42 38.27
CA SER A 397 -0.86 0.42 38.24
C SER A 397 -0.28 -0.06 36.90
N ASN A 398 -1.12 -0.58 35.99
CA ASN A 398 -0.68 -1.21 34.74
C ASN A 398 -0.26 -0.19 33.67
N PRO A 399 -1.03 0.87 33.33
CA PRO A 399 -0.73 1.73 32.17
C PRO A 399 0.68 2.33 32.14
N VAL A 400 1.26 2.65 33.31
CA VAL A 400 2.61 3.22 33.41
C VAL A 400 3.74 2.21 33.13
N ARG A 401 3.43 0.91 33.11
CA ARG A 401 4.38 -0.19 32.83
C ARG A 401 4.01 -0.99 31.58
N GLN A 402 2.75 -1.01 31.21
CA GLN A 402 2.17 -1.84 30.15
C GLN A 402 1.68 -0.91 29.02
N PRO A 403 2.54 -0.60 28.03
CA PRO A 403 2.32 0.50 27.07
C PRO A 403 1.21 0.27 26.04
N LEU A 404 0.35 -0.74 26.21
CA LEU A 404 -0.85 -0.96 25.41
C LEU A 404 -2.14 -0.54 26.13
N PHE A 405 -2.06 -0.20 27.41
CA PHE A 405 -3.22 0.19 28.21
C PHE A 405 -3.17 1.67 28.57
N GLU A 406 -4.34 2.30 28.57
CA GLU A 406 -4.52 3.68 29.00
C GLU A 406 -5.28 3.74 30.33
N PHE A 407 -5.32 4.91 30.95
CA PHE A 407 -6.05 5.11 32.21
C PHE A 407 -7.54 4.75 32.10
N GLU A 408 -8.15 5.02 30.94
CA GLU A 408 -9.55 4.69 30.66
C GLU A 408 -9.84 3.18 30.71
N ASP A 409 -8.84 2.33 30.47
CA ASP A 409 -9.01 0.88 30.46
C ASP A 409 -9.09 0.29 31.88
N CYS A 410 -8.72 1.08 32.90
CA CYS A 410 -8.80 0.71 34.32
C CYS A 410 -10.19 0.97 34.93
N LEU A 411 -11.02 1.78 34.28
CA LEU A 411 -12.33 2.19 34.80
C LEU A 411 -13.31 1.00 34.81
N GLU A 412 -14.40 1.12 35.57
CA GLU A 412 -15.49 0.12 35.61
C GLU A 412 -15.02 -1.30 36.02
N GLY A 413 -13.98 -1.39 36.85
CA GLY A 413 -13.42 -2.66 37.32
C GLY A 413 -12.41 -3.29 36.35
N GLY A 414 -11.96 -2.54 35.34
CA GLY A 414 -10.90 -2.92 34.42
C GLY A 414 -11.39 -3.77 33.25
N LYS A 415 -10.94 -3.43 32.04
CA LYS A 415 -11.17 -4.24 30.83
C LYS A 415 -10.27 -5.48 30.82
N ALA A 416 -10.67 -6.51 30.07
CA ALA A 416 -9.84 -7.71 29.88
C ALA A 416 -8.55 -7.38 29.12
N LYS A 417 -7.39 -7.81 29.64
CA LYS A 417 -6.08 -7.41 29.11
C LYS A 417 -5.85 -7.86 27.67
N ALA A 418 -6.10 -9.13 27.36
CA ALA A 418 -5.81 -9.70 26.04
C ALA A 418 -6.55 -8.97 24.91
N GLU A 419 -7.85 -8.75 25.09
CA GLU A 419 -8.72 -8.06 24.11
C GLU A 419 -8.37 -6.58 23.99
N THR A 420 -8.08 -5.93 25.12
CA THR A 420 -7.69 -4.51 25.15
C THR A 420 -6.34 -4.30 24.46
N ALA A 421 -5.36 -5.19 24.69
CA ALA A 421 -4.06 -5.15 24.04
C ALA A 421 -4.18 -5.31 22.51
N ALA A 422 -5.02 -6.25 22.06
CA ALA A 422 -5.30 -6.43 20.63
C ALA A 422 -5.97 -5.20 20.01
N ALA A 423 -6.96 -4.61 20.70
CA ALA A 423 -7.61 -3.38 20.24
C ALA A 423 -6.63 -2.20 20.18
N SER A 424 -5.75 -2.08 21.17
CA SER A 424 -4.70 -1.05 21.22
C SER A 424 -3.72 -1.18 20.05
N LEU A 425 -3.27 -2.39 19.69
CA LEU A 425 -2.44 -2.59 18.50
C LEU A 425 -3.13 -2.15 17.20
N ARG A 426 -4.43 -2.42 17.05
CA ARG A 426 -5.20 -1.95 15.87
C ARG A 426 -5.34 -0.44 15.83
N LYS A 427 -5.37 0.24 16.99
CA LYS A 427 -5.30 1.71 17.06
C LYS A 427 -3.92 2.22 16.62
N VAL A 428 -2.84 1.53 16.98
CA VAL A 428 -1.47 1.90 16.59
C VAL A 428 -1.24 1.72 15.09
N TYR A 429 -1.66 0.58 14.53
CA TYR A 429 -1.56 0.31 13.11
C TYR A 429 -2.76 -0.53 12.62
N PRO A 430 -3.69 0.03 11.82
CA PRO A 430 -4.93 -0.65 11.46
C PRO A 430 -4.76 -1.91 10.59
N GLY A 431 -3.62 -2.10 9.94
CA GLY A 431 -3.35 -3.29 9.11
C GLY A 431 -2.91 -4.52 9.90
N VAL A 432 -2.80 -4.45 11.23
CA VAL A 432 -2.47 -5.63 12.07
C VAL A 432 -3.72 -6.50 12.29
N ASN A 433 -3.56 -7.79 12.05
CA ASN A 433 -4.49 -8.82 12.51
C ASN A 433 -4.14 -9.20 13.96
N ALA A 434 -4.63 -8.37 14.90
CA ALA A 434 -4.46 -8.62 16.33
C ALA A 434 -5.72 -9.26 16.95
N ASN A 435 -5.56 -10.33 17.73
CA ASN A 435 -6.65 -11.00 18.46
C ASN A 435 -6.28 -11.19 19.93
N GLY A 436 -7.28 -11.29 20.82
CA GLY A 436 -7.06 -11.47 22.25
C GLY A 436 -8.06 -12.46 22.83
N TYR A 437 -7.57 -13.40 23.64
CA TYR A 437 -8.37 -14.42 24.29
C TYR A 437 -8.21 -14.32 25.81
N SER A 438 -9.33 -14.10 26.51
CA SER A 438 -9.36 -14.15 27.96
C SER A 438 -9.56 -15.59 28.42
N MET A 439 -8.45 -16.27 28.75
CA MET A 439 -8.44 -17.66 29.19
C MET A 439 -7.30 -17.89 30.17
N SER A 440 -7.49 -18.84 31.09
CA SER A 440 -6.47 -19.23 32.06
C SER A 440 -5.62 -20.37 31.49
N ILE A 441 -4.34 -20.40 31.87
CA ILE A 441 -3.46 -21.54 31.58
C ILE A 441 -3.33 -22.34 32.87
N PRO A 442 -3.82 -23.59 32.91
CA PRO A 442 -3.70 -24.43 34.11
C PRO A 442 -2.24 -24.66 34.50
N MET A 443 -1.99 -24.67 35.81
CA MET A 443 -0.64 -24.70 36.39
C MET A 443 -0.43 -26.01 37.18
N PRO A 444 0.75 -26.65 37.11
CA PRO A 444 1.09 -27.77 37.97
C PRO A 444 0.99 -27.43 39.45
N GLY A 445 0.49 -28.36 40.27
CA GLY A 445 0.38 -28.18 41.72
C GLY A 445 -0.76 -27.24 42.18
N HIS A 446 -1.64 -26.80 41.27
CA HIS A 446 -2.85 -26.05 41.59
C HIS A 446 -4.10 -26.89 41.26
N PRO A 447 -4.70 -27.57 42.27
CA PRO A 447 -5.85 -28.44 42.09
C PRO A 447 -7.00 -27.75 41.37
N VAL A 448 -7.42 -28.32 40.24
CA VAL A 448 -8.64 -27.88 39.55
C VAL A 448 -9.85 -28.50 40.26
N SER A 449 -10.72 -27.66 40.81
CA SER A 449 -11.93 -28.15 41.48
C SER A 449 -12.82 -28.95 40.51
N PRO A 450 -13.59 -29.96 40.97
CA PRO A 450 -14.40 -30.82 40.10
C PRO A 450 -15.37 -30.05 39.18
N GLN A 451 -15.83 -28.88 39.62
CA GLN A 451 -16.76 -28.01 38.88
C GLN A 451 -16.08 -27.26 37.73
N LEU A 452 -14.75 -27.09 37.78
CA LEU A 452 -13.96 -26.33 36.80
C LEU A 452 -13.20 -27.22 35.82
N VAL A 453 -13.26 -28.54 35.96
CA VAL A 453 -12.52 -29.49 35.11
C VAL A 453 -12.93 -29.36 33.64
N GLU A 454 -14.23 -29.26 33.35
CA GLU A 454 -14.72 -29.09 31.98
C GLU A 454 -14.24 -27.75 31.37
N GLY A 455 -14.16 -26.69 32.19
CA GLY A 455 -13.61 -25.40 31.79
C GLY A 455 -12.12 -25.49 31.49
N ALA A 456 -11.34 -26.09 32.38
CA ALA A 456 -9.91 -26.30 32.20
C ALA A 456 -9.61 -27.16 30.96
N GLN A 457 -10.43 -28.17 30.68
CA GLN A 457 -10.30 -28.99 29.46
C GLN A 457 -10.54 -28.17 28.19
N LYS A 458 -11.55 -27.29 28.19
CA LYS A 458 -11.80 -26.36 27.07
C LYS A 458 -10.66 -25.36 26.89
N ASP A 459 -10.12 -24.83 27.99
CA ASP A 459 -8.98 -23.91 27.94
C ASP A 459 -7.72 -24.61 27.38
N VAL A 460 -7.43 -25.85 27.80
CA VAL A 460 -6.33 -26.64 27.25
C VAL A 460 -6.53 -26.91 25.75
N ALA A 461 -7.71 -27.35 25.33
CA ALA A 461 -8.00 -27.60 23.92
C ALA A 461 -7.87 -26.32 23.08
N ARG A 462 -8.29 -25.17 23.64
CA ARG A 462 -8.13 -23.87 22.97
C ARG A 462 -6.65 -23.47 22.88
N LEU A 463 -5.85 -23.74 23.91
CA LEU A 463 -4.42 -23.48 23.90
C LEU A 463 -3.72 -24.33 22.83
N GLU A 464 -4.07 -25.61 22.71
CA GLU A 464 -3.56 -26.51 21.67
C GLU A 464 -3.88 -25.98 20.27
N GLU A 465 -5.13 -25.57 20.02
CA GLU A 465 -5.54 -24.96 18.74
C GLU A 465 -4.73 -23.69 18.43
N LEU A 466 -4.49 -22.84 19.43
CA LEU A 466 -3.70 -21.63 19.27
C LEU A 466 -2.23 -21.97 18.94
N PHE A 467 -1.64 -23.00 19.55
CA PHE A 467 -0.29 -23.44 19.20
C PHE A 467 -0.23 -23.95 17.75
N GLU A 468 -1.23 -24.70 17.29
CA GLU A 468 -1.29 -25.18 15.91
C GLU A 468 -1.37 -24.03 14.90
N GLN A 469 -2.19 -23.01 15.20
CA GLN A 469 -2.41 -21.84 14.34
C GLN A 469 -1.25 -20.84 14.29
N HIS A 470 -0.28 -20.90 15.20
CA HIS A 470 0.82 -19.94 15.29
C HIS A 470 2.18 -20.58 15.04
N ASP A 471 3.14 -19.78 14.59
CA ASP A 471 4.46 -20.25 14.17
C ASP A 471 5.50 -20.04 15.28
N VAL A 472 5.41 -18.90 15.99
CA VAL A 472 6.29 -18.51 17.10
C VAL A 472 5.45 -18.25 18.35
N ILE A 473 5.86 -18.86 19.46
CA ILE A 473 5.19 -18.75 20.75
C ILE A 473 6.11 -18.03 21.74
N PHE A 474 5.63 -16.94 22.31
CA PHE A 474 6.34 -16.21 23.35
C PHE A 474 5.75 -16.55 24.72
N LEU A 475 6.59 -17.03 25.64
CA LEU A 475 6.24 -17.28 27.04
C LEU A 475 6.59 -16.04 27.86
N LEU A 476 5.58 -15.21 28.13
CA LEU A 476 5.68 -13.89 28.74
C LEU A 476 4.89 -13.82 30.06
N MET A 477 4.75 -14.97 30.69
CA MET A 477 3.92 -15.19 31.87
C MET A 477 4.64 -14.73 33.14
N ASP A 478 3.88 -14.53 34.20
CA ASP A 478 4.35 -13.95 35.45
C ASP A 478 4.90 -14.96 36.46
N SER A 479 4.62 -16.26 36.29
CA SER A 479 5.12 -17.33 37.16
C SER A 479 5.85 -18.43 36.38
N ARG A 480 6.56 -19.29 37.12
CA ARG A 480 7.26 -20.45 36.55
C ARG A 480 6.28 -21.56 36.18
N GLU A 481 5.38 -21.91 37.09
CA GLU A 481 4.42 -23.01 36.92
C GLU A 481 3.52 -22.82 35.70
N SER A 482 3.14 -21.58 35.40
CA SER A 482 2.31 -21.25 34.24
C SER A 482 3.02 -21.45 32.89
N ARG A 483 4.37 -21.46 32.86
CA ARG A 483 5.18 -21.74 31.66
C ARG A 483 5.27 -23.23 31.34
N TRP A 484 4.93 -24.12 32.27
CA TRP A 484 5.14 -25.56 32.13
C TRP A 484 4.34 -26.14 30.96
N LEU A 485 3.02 -26.01 30.98
CA LEU A 485 2.16 -26.57 29.92
C LEU A 485 2.50 -25.99 28.53
N PRO A 486 2.68 -24.66 28.36
CA PRO A 486 3.16 -24.10 27.10
C PRO A 486 4.51 -24.67 26.63
N THR A 487 5.41 -25.02 27.55
CA THR A 487 6.70 -25.63 27.21
C THR A 487 6.53 -27.05 26.68
N VAL A 488 5.68 -27.86 27.33
CA VAL A 488 5.32 -29.21 26.87
C VAL A 488 4.71 -29.16 25.47
N LEU A 489 3.73 -28.27 25.25
CA LEU A 489 3.08 -28.10 23.94
C LEU A 489 4.07 -27.65 22.86
N GLY A 490 4.97 -26.72 23.19
CA GLY A 490 5.98 -26.23 22.27
C GLY A 490 6.96 -27.31 21.83
N ALA A 491 7.40 -28.16 22.77
CA ALA A 491 8.27 -29.31 22.48
C ALA A 491 7.52 -30.35 21.63
N ARG A 492 6.30 -30.75 22.03
CA ARG A 492 5.46 -31.71 21.31
C ARG A 492 5.16 -31.28 19.88
N MET A 493 4.77 -30.03 19.68
CA MET A 493 4.40 -29.50 18.37
C MET A 493 5.59 -28.97 17.56
N LYS A 494 6.83 -29.13 18.08
CA LYS A 494 8.08 -28.69 17.43
C LYS A 494 8.05 -27.19 17.03
N LYS A 495 7.44 -26.34 17.88
CA LYS A 495 7.24 -24.89 17.62
C LYS A 495 8.46 -24.08 18.07
N VAL A 496 8.63 -22.89 17.49
CA VAL A 496 9.61 -21.92 17.99
C VAL A 496 9.06 -21.33 19.29
N VAL A 497 9.72 -21.60 20.42
CA VAL A 497 9.34 -21.04 21.72
C VAL A 497 10.42 -20.10 22.21
N ILE A 498 10.04 -18.86 22.53
CA ILE A 498 10.90 -17.84 23.12
C ILE A 498 10.37 -17.48 24.49
N ASN A 499 11.16 -17.77 25.50
CA ASN A 499 10.84 -17.56 26.89
C ASN A 499 11.54 -16.31 27.41
N ALA A 500 10.77 -15.38 27.98
CA ALA A 500 11.31 -14.20 28.65
C ALA A 500 10.81 -14.13 30.09
N ALA A 501 11.73 -13.99 31.04
CA ALA A 501 11.48 -13.97 32.48
C ALA A 501 12.21 -12.78 33.13
N LEU A 502 11.65 -12.24 34.22
CA LEU A 502 12.15 -11.03 34.88
C LEU A 502 12.37 -11.30 36.37
N GLY A 503 13.54 -10.90 36.87
CA GLY A 503 13.79 -10.67 38.29
C GLY A 503 13.69 -9.18 38.63
N PHE A 504 14.13 -8.81 39.83
CA PHE A 504 14.13 -7.42 40.29
C PHE A 504 15.03 -6.51 39.42
N ASP A 505 16.30 -6.90 39.25
CA ASP A 505 17.33 -6.19 38.47
C ASP A 505 17.96 -7.07 37.36
N THR A 506 17.40 -8.26 37.11
CA THR A 506 17.88 -9.24 36.13
C THR A 506 16.78 -9.67 35.17
N PHE A 507 17.17 -10.22 34.02
CA PHE A 507 16.24 -10.88 33.09
C PHE A 507 16.89 -12.11 32.45
N LEU A 508 16.04 -13.01 31.95
CA LEU A 508 16.41 -14.16 31.14
C LEU A 508 15.57 -14.15 29.86
N VAL A 509 16.22 -14.22 28.70
CA VAL A 509 15.59 -14.49 27.41
C VAL A 509 16.22 -15.74 26.83
N MET A 510 15.43 -16.73 26.45
CA MET A 510 15.95 -17.94 25.84
C MET A 510 15.00 -18.51 24.80
N ARG A 511 15.55 -19.25 23.83
CA ARG A 511 14.78 -20.07 22.90
C ARG A 511 14.84 -21.54 23.31
N HIS A 512 13.76 -22.28 23.20
CA HIS A 512 13.78 -23.71 23.49
C HIS A 512 14.37 -24.50 22.31
N GLY A 513 15.09 -25.59 22.60
CA GLY A 513 15.43 -26.58 21.58
C GLY A 513 14.24 -27.48 21.24
N VAL A 514 14.36 -28.16 20.11
CA VAL A 514 13.41 -29.17 19.64
C VAL A 514 14.16 -30.49 19.51
N GLY A 515 13.59 -31.58 20.04
CA GLY A 515 14.17 -32.92 19.93
C GLY A 515 14.33 -33.37 18.47
N GLN A 516 15.39 -34.13 18.18
CA GLN A 516 15.61 -34.72 16.86
C GLN A 516 14.89 -36.08 16.76
N ASP A 517 14.33 -36.39 15.59
CA ASP A 517 13.89 -37.74 15.29
C ASP A 517 15.14 -38.66 15.24
N GLN A 518 15.07 -39.85 15.87
CA GLN A 518 16.22 -40.69 16.22
C GLN A 518 17.21 -41.04 15.07
N GLU A 519 16.83 -40.85 13.80
CA GLU A 519 17.70 -41.14 12.64
C GLU A 519 18.86 -40.15 12.44
N HIS A 520 18.76 -38.90 12.91
CA HIS A 520 19.80 -37.87 12.67
C HIS A 520 20.87 -37.76 13.76
N HIS A 521 20.72 -38.47 14.89
CA HIS A 521 21.64 -38.41 16.03
C HIS A 521 23.09 -38.81 15.70
N ARG A 522 23.34 -39.52 14.60
CA ARG A 522 24.65 -40.11 14.30
C ARG A 522 25.57 -39.29 13.39
N SER A 523 25.11 -38.19 12.79
CA SER A 523 25.93 -37.48 11.78
C SER A 523 26.63 -36.20 12.25
N ASN A 524 26.10 -35.44 13.23
CA ASN A 524 26.62 -34.09 13.55
C ASN A 524 27.09 -33.84 15.00
N GLY A 525 26.93 -34.76 15.95
CA GLY A 525 27.55 -34.66 17.29
C GLY A 525 27.11 -33.49 18.20
N THR A 526 26.10 -32.70 17.82
CA THR A 526 25.58 -31.58 18.64
C THR A 526 24.32 -32.00 19.40
N ALA A 527 24.40 -31.97 20.73
CA ALA A 527 23.25 -32.23 21.61
C ALA A 527 22.16 -31.15 21.45
N PRO A 528 20.86 -31.51 21.51
CA PRO A 528 19.77 -30.55 21.40
C PRO A 528 19.79 -29.53 22.56
N LEU A 529 19.30 -28.32 22.29
CA LEU A 529 19.22 -27.27 23.31
C LEU A 529 18.13 -27.58 24.32
N GLY A 530 18.37 -27.22 25.59
CA GLY A 530 17.39 -27.40 26.66
C GLY A 530 16.21 -26.43 26.58
N CYS A 531 15.14 -26.75 27.29
CA CYS A 531 14.06 -25.82 27.58
C CYS A 531 14.30 -25.09 28.91
N TYR A 532 13.37 -24.21 29.30
CA TYR A 532 13.42 -23.47 30.57
C TYR A 532 13.61 -24.39 31.81
N PHE A 533 13.08 -25.61 31.76
CA PHE A 533 13.08 -26.57 32.87
C PHE A 533 14.24 -27.59 32.83
N CYS A 534 15.12 -27.56 31.82
CA CYS A 534 16.19 -28.57 31.72
C CYS A 534 17.33 -28.38 32.72
N ASN A 535 17.53 -27.17 33.22
CA ASN A 535 18.62 -26.85 34.14
C ASN A 535 18.21 -26.95 35.61
N ASP A 536 17.07 -27.58 35.92
CA ASP A 536 16.55 -27.70 37.28
C ASP A 536 16.15 -29.15 37.60
N ILE A 537 16.40 -29.57 38.83
CA ILE A 537 16.23 -30.95 39.34
C ILE A 537 14.93 -31.06 40.18
N VAL A 538 14.08 -30.03 40.15
CA VAL A 538 12.83 -29.97 40.94
C VAL A 538 11.62 -29.67 40.04
N ALA A 539 10.50 -30.36 40.28
CA ALA A 539 9.24 -30.09 39.61
C ALA A 539 8.70 -28.68 39.95
N PRO A 540 8.01 -28.00 39.02
CA PRO A 540 7.34 -26.75 39.30
C PRO A 540 6.21 -26.98 40.32
N THR A 541 6.43 -26.53 41.56
CA THR A 541 5.47 -26.56 42.68
C THR A 541 4.95 -25.15 42.94
N ASP A 542 3.90 -24.99 43.76
CA ASP A 542 3.29 -23.69 44.08
C ASP A 542 4.34 -22.70 44.61
N SER A 543 4.72 -21.74 43.75
CA SER A 543 5.73 -20.73 44.05
C SER A 543 5.14 -19.37 44.42
N LEU A 544 3.80 -19.26 44.37
CA LEU A 544 3.08 -18.04 44.73
C LEU A 544 3.20 -17.73 46.23
N SER A 545 3.63 -18.69 47.06
CA SER A 545 3.84 -18.51 48.49
C SER A 545 5.26 -18.08 48.90
N ASP A 546 6.37 -18.40 48.20
CA ASP A 546 7.70 -18.40 48.85
C ASP A 546 9.01 -18.04 48.06
N ARG A 547 9.05 -17.45 46.85
CA ARG A 547 10.35 -17.09 46.16
C ARG A 547 10.36 -15.81 45.30
N THR A 548 11.54 -15.23 45.03
CA THR A 548 11.71 -13.88 44.42
C THR A 548 11.98 -13.82 42.90
N LEU A 549 12.53 -14.85 42.28
CA LEU A 549 12.75 -14.91 40.83
C LEU A 549 11.48 -15.48 40.19
N ASP A 550 10.84 -14.75 39.26
CA ASP A 550 9.47 -15.00 38.77
C ASP A 550 8.31 -14.69 39.75
N GLN A 551 8.48 -13.82 40.77
CA GLN A 551 7.34 -13.23 41.47
C GLN A 551 6.98 -11.85 40.92
N GLN A 552 5.73 -11.73 40.46
CA GLN A 552 4.98 -10.53 40.07
C GLN A 552 5.80 -9.44 39.36
N CYS A 553 5.66 -9.35 38.03
CA CYS A 553 6.31 -8.34 37.17
C CYS A 553 6.10 -6.86 37.61
N THR A 554 5.28 -6.60 38.63
CA THR A 554 5.07 -5.30 39.31
C THR A 554 6.28 -4.83 40.12
N VAL A 555 7.10 -5.72 40.70
CA VAL A 555 8.27 -5.35 41.53
C VAL A 555 9.58 -5.51 40.75
N THR A 556 9.60 -5.04 39.50
CA THR A 556 10.81 -5.04 38.65
C THR A 556 11.25 -3.61 38.32
N ARG A 557 12.56 -3.41 38.12
CA ARG A 557 13.08 -2.13 37.59
C ARG A 557 12.45 -1.88 36.21
N PRO A 558 11.75 -0.75 35.97
CA PRO A 558 10.90 -0.57 34.78
C PRO A 558 11.59 -0.83 33.44
N GLY A 559 12.85 -0.42 33.30
CA GLY A 559 13.61 -0.57 32.05
C GLY A 559 13.90 -2.02 31.63
N LEU A 560 13.87 -2.99 32.56
CA LEU A 560 14.18 -4.40 32.24
C LEU A 560 13.21 -4.99 31.22
N SER A 561 11.93 -4.69 31.38
CA SER A 561 10.88 -5.26 30.53
C SER A 561 11.06 -4.89 29.06
N ALA A 562 11.40 -3.62 28.77
CA ALA A 562 11.70 -3.16 27.42
C ALA A 562 12.95 -3.84 26.85
N ILE A 563 14.02 -3.96 27.65
CA ILE A 563 15.28 -4.60 27.23
C ILE A 563 15.06 -6.09 26.92
N ALA A 564 14.44 -6.83 27.84
CA ALA A 564 14.17 -8.25 27.67
C ALA A 564 13.24 -8.50 26.48
N SER A 565 12.21 -7.66 26.29
CA SER A 565 11.28 -7.78 25.17
C SER A 565 11.97 -7.51 23.82
N ALA A 566 12.83 -6.50 23.75
CA ALA A 566 13.62 -6.23 22.55
C ALA A 566 14.53 -7.42 22.21
N MET A 567 15.26 -7.97 23.19
CA MET A 567 16.12 -9.14 22.97
C MET A 567 15.34 -10.38 22.55
N ALA A 568 14.13 -10.60 23.08
CA ALA A 568 13.27 -11.70 22.68
C ALA A 568 12.83 -11.58 21.21
N VAL A 569 12.46 -10.38 20.76
CA VAL A 569 12.07 -10.15 19.36
C VAL A 569 13.28 -10.22 18.42
N GLU A 570 14.43 -9.65 18.77
CA GLU A 570 15.63 -9.76 17.94
C GLU A 570 16.10 -11.22 17.82
N MET A 571 16.01 -12.00 18.90
CA MET A 571 16.29 -13.44 18.87
C MET A 571 15.34 -14.19 17.94
N MET A 572 14.04 -13.84 17.93
CA MET A 572 13.09 -14.38 16.95
C MET A 572 13.50 -14.07 15.52
N VAL A 573 13.79 -12.81 15.22
CA VAL A 573 14.12 -12.39 13.85
C VAL A 573 15.40 -13.08 13.39
N SER A 574 16.46 -13.13 14.22
CA SER A 574 17.68 -13.87 13.91
C SER A 574 17.43 -15.36 13.68
N LEU A 575 16.60 -16.00 14.52
CA LEU A 575 16.26 -17.42 14.38
C LEU A 575 15.48 -17.69 13.08
N LEU A 576 14.57 -16.81 12.69
CA LEU A 576 13.83 -16.93 11.43
C LEU A 576 14.76 -16.82 10.21
N HIS A 577 15.86 -16.09 10.30
CA HIS A 577 16.82 -15.95 9.20
C HIS A 577 17.87 -17.06 9.17
N HIS A 578 18.01 -17.83 10.24
CA HIS A 578 18.94 -18.95 10.28
C HIS A 578 18.46 -20.11 9.38
N PRO A 579 19.34 -20.72 8.54
CA PRO A 579 18.97 -21.81 7.65
C PRO A 579 18.32 -23.02 8.34
N GLU A 580 18.80 -23.36 9.54
CA GLU A 580 18.29 -24.48 10.35
C GLU A 580 17.04 -24.13 11.18
N GLY A 581 16.59 -22.87 11.17
CA GLY A 581 15.42 -22.41 11.90
C GLY A 581 15.45 -22.80 13.37
N VAL A 582 14.36 -23.41 13.87
CA VAL A 582 14.23 -23.83 15.28
C VAL A 582 15.32 -24.80 15.76
N ARG A 583 15.97 -25.51 14.83
CA ARG A 583 17.03 -26.48 15.13
C ARG A 583 18.43 -25.87 15.18
N ALA A 584 18.56 -24.57 14.92
CA ALA A 584 19.84 -23.87 14.89
C ALA A 584 20.65 -24.09 16.18
N PRO A 585 21.96 -24.40 16.08
CA PRO A 585 22.84 -24.51 17.24
C PRO A 585 22.98 -23.16 17.94
N ALA A 586 23.47 -23.18 19.17
CA ALA A 586 23.73 -21.95 19.93
C ALA A 586 25.14 -21.45 19.68
N ASP A 587 25.27 -20.19 19.29
CA ASP A 587 26.59 -19.57 19.15
C ASP A 587 27.22 -19.38 20.54
N LYS A 588 28.53 -19.70 20.63
CA LYS A 588 29.33 -19.50 21.85
C LYS A 588 30.06 -18.17 21.76
N ALA A 589 30.14 -17.44 22.86
CA ALA A 589 30.72 -16.10 22.90
C ALA A 589 32.27 -16.05 22.85
N ASP A 590 32.96 -17.19 22.87
CA ASP A 590 34.41 -17.23 23.14
C ASP A 590 35.21 -17.98 22.07
N THR A 591 35.82 -17.21 21.17
CA THR A 591 37.28 -17.24 20.96
C THR A 591 37.72 -15.87 20.44
N GLU A 592 38.79 -15.31 20.99
CA GLU A 592 39.43 -14.04 20.59
C GLU A 592 39.86 -14.00 19.10
N ALA A 593 39.67 -15.09 18.35
CA ALA A 593 39.99 -15.25 16.93
C ALA A 593 38.93 -14.69 15.96
N ASP A 594 37.71 -14.34 16.40
CA ASP A 594 36.62 -13.90 15.52
C ASP A 594 36.36 -12.38 15.53
N GLN A 595 37.20 -11.58 16.21
CA GLN A 595 37.05 -10.11 16.22
C GLN A 595 37.19 -9.46 14.83
N ASP A 596 37.87 -10.14 13.89
CA ASP A 596 38.04 -9.68 12.50
C ASP A 596 36.97 -10.24 11.52
N ASN A 597 36.14 -11.19 11.94
CA ASN A 597 35.07 -11.75 11.10
C ASN A 597 33.80 -10.90 11.17
N THR A 598 33.95 -9.68 10.65
CA THR A 598 32.89 -8.83 10.12
C THR A 598 31.73 -9.63 9.50
N LEU A 599 30.56 -9.64 10.17
CA LEU A 599 29.21 -9.78 9.59
C LEU A 599 28.92 -10.98 8.64
N GLY A 600 29.77 -12.00 8.51
CA GLY A 600 29.68 -12.89 7.34
C GLY A 600 30.00 -14.37 7.46
N GLN A 601 30.44 -14.93 8.60
CA GLN A 601 30.91 -16.33 8.60
C GLN A 601 30.35 -17.30 9.65
N GLN A 602 29.39 -16.90 10.50
CA GLN A 602 28.64 -17.86 11.32
C GLN A 602 27.13 -17.54 11.31
N GLY A 603 26.39 -18.23 10.43
CA GLY A 603 24.97 -18.56 10.62
C GLY A 603 23.88 -17.53 10.32
N SER A 604 24.07 -16.21 10.53
CA SER A 604 22.98 -15.23 10.34
C SER A 604 23.45 -13.82 10.00
N ALA A 605 22.83 -13.19 9.00
CA ALA A 605 23.09 -11.80 8.59
C ALA A 605 22.77 -10.76 9.69
N LEU A 606 22.08 -11.17 10.76
CA LEU A 606 21.68 -10.33 11.89
C LEU A 606 22.59 -10.50 13.13
N GLY A 607 23.68 -11.25 13.01
CA GLY A 607 24.64 -11.50 14.10
C GLY A 607 24.38 -12.81 14.84
N LEU A 608 24.84 -12.88 16.09
CA LEU A 608 24.83 -14.10 16.90
C LEU A 608 23.41 -14.57 17.23
N LEU A 609 23.24 -15.89 17.29
CA LEU A 609 22.03 -16.59 17.70
C LEU A 609 22.27 -17.41 18.99
N PRO A 610 22.21 -16.78 20.17
CA PRO A 610 22.43 -17.47 21.44
C PRO A 610 21.27 -18.40 21.80
N HIS A 611 21.53 -19.32 22.74
CA HIS A 611 20.49 -20.11 23.41
C HIS A 611 19.80 -19.32 24.51
N GLN A 612 20.57 -18.78 25.46
CA GLN A 612 20.09 -17.98 26.58
C GLN A 612 20.88 -16.67 26.69
N ILE A 613 20.18 -15.59 26.98
CA ILE A 613 20.73 -14.28 27.34
C ILE A 613 20.29 -13.97 28.76
N ARG A 614 21.24 -13.83 29.67
CA ARG A 614 21.00 -13.37 31.05
C ARG A 614 21.56 -11.97 31.24
N GLY A 615 20.70 -11.01 31.50
CA GLY A 615 21.11 -9.63 31.72
C GLY A 615 21.04 -9.23 33.18
N PHE A 616 22.00 -8.40 33.59
CA PHE A 616 22.13 -7.86 34.95
C PHE A 616 22.22 -6.34 34.86
N LEU A 617 21.15 -5.64 35.23
CA LEU A 617 21.07 -4.18 35.08
C LEU A 617 21.86 -3.42 36.16
N SER A 618 22.16 -4.05 37.29
CA SER A 618 23.09 -3.51 38.29
C SER A 618 24.52 -3.40 37.77
N ARG A 619 24.91 -4.28 36.83
CA ARG A 619 26.26 -4.33 36.26
C ARG A 619 26.32 -3.96 34.77
N PHE A 620 25.18 -3.68 34.15
CA PHE A 620 25.04 -3.45 32.71
C PHE A 620 25.73 -4.54 31.86
N ARG A 621 25.58 -5.81 32.27
CA ARG A 621 26.24 -6.96 31.63
C ARG A 621 25.22 -7.98 31.15
N ASN A 622 25.44 -8.52 29.94
CA ASN A 622 24.73 -9.67 29.40
C ASN A 622 25.66 -10.88 29.33
N LEU A 623 25.16 -12.06 29.70
CA LEU A 623 25.85 -13.33 29.60
C LEU A 623 25.12 -14.22 28.59
N LEU A 624 25.88 -14.80 27.65
CA LEU A 624 25.37 -15.81 26.74
C LEU A 624 25.65 -17.19 27.33
N ILE A 625 24.60 -17.97 27.55
CA ILE A 625 24.70 -19.30 28.16
C ILE A 625 24.03 -20.31 27.24
N SER A 626 24.66 -21.47 27.07
CA SER A 626 24.07 -22.63 26.42
C SER A 626 23.85 -23.74 27.44
N GLY A 627 22.80 -24.51 27.24
CA GLY A 627 22.35 -25.57 28.15
C GLY A 627 21.78 -26.68 27.28
N GLN A 628 22.10 -27.92 27.61
CA GLN A 628 21.69 -29.08 26.83
C GLN A 628 20.30 -29.56 27.29
N ALA A 629 19.59 -30.25 26.42
CA ALA A 629 18.41 -30.98 26.83
C ALA A 629 18.78 -32.02 27.89
N TYR A 630 17.90 -32.17 28.88
CA TYR A 630 18.08 -33.10 29.98
C TYR A 630 17.06 -34.22 29.88
N ASP A 631 17.54 -35.47 29.89
CA ASP A 631 16.73 -36.66 29.65
C ASP A 631 15.61 -36.86 30.70
N GLN A 632 15.81 -36.34 31.91
CA GLN A 632 14.82 -36.40 33.00
C GLN A 632 14.12 -35.04 33.24
N CYS A 633 14.14 -34.14 32.25
CA CYS A 633 13.48 -32.86 32.35
C CYS A 633 11.97 -32.99 32.54
N THR A 634 11.40 -32.31 33.53
CA THR A 634 9.96 -32.35 33.86
C THR A 634 9.03 -31.75 32.80
N ALA A 635 9.55 -31.23 31.69
CA ALA A 635 8.74 -30.62 30.63
C ALA A 635 9.02 -31.19 29.23
N CYS A 636 10.29 -31.31 28.82
CA CYS A 636 10.65 -31.72 27.45
C CYS A 636 11.32 -33.10 27.34
N SER A 637 11.33 -33.91 28.41
CA SER A 637 11.82 -35.28 28.31
C SER A 637 10.89 -36.13 27.44
N ASP A 638 11.45 -37.16 26.81
CA ASP A 638 10.66 -38.12 26.03
C ASP A 638 9.58 -38.81 26.88
N SER A 639 9.84 -39.04 28.18
CA SER A 639 8.86 -39.63 29.09
C SER A 639 7.63 -38.74 29.31
N VAL A 640 7.81 -37.43 29.47
CA VAL A 640 6.71 -36.47 29.65
C VAL A 640 5.94 -36.29 28.36
N LEU A 641 6.65 -36.21 27.22
CA LEU A 641 6.02 -36.07 25.92
C LEU A 641 5.19 -37.31 25.55
N ALA A 642 5.71 -38.52 25.82
CA ALA A 642 4.98 -39.77 25.62
C ALA A 642 3.75 -39.89 26.53
N ALA A 643 3.87 -39.55 27.82
CA ALA A 643 2.75 -39.58 28.76
C ALA A 643 1.62 -38.62 28.35
N TYR A 644 1.97 -37.43 27.87
CA TYR A 644 0.99 -36.48 27.33
C TYR A 644 0.36 -36.96 26.01
N GLU A 645 1.13 -37.63 25.13
CA GLU A 645 0.60 -38.17 23.88
C GLU A 645 -0.36 -39.35 24.10
N GLU A 646 -0.10 -40.21 25.10
CA GLU A 646 -0.94 -41.37 25.42
C GLU A 646 -2.21 -40.99 26.18
N GLU A 647 -2.10 -40.15 27.22
CA GLU A 647 -3.22 -39.86 28.12
C GLU A 647 -3.89 -38.48 27.91
N GLY A 648 -3.26 -37.59 27.13
CA GLY A 648 -3.77 -36.24 26.84
C GLY A 648 -4.11 -35.44 28.11
N PHE A 649 -5.35 -34.94 28.17
CA PHE A 649 -5.84 -34.18 29.33
C PHE A 649 -5.85 -35.01 30.63
N GLY A 650 -5.93 -36.34 30.55
CA GLY A 650 -5.89 -37.22 31.73
C GLY A 650 -4.55 -37.08 32.49
N PHE A 651 -3.44 -37.06 31.77
CA PHE A 651 -2.12 -36.81 32.33
C PHE A 651 -2.01 -35.39 32.90
N LEU A 652 -2.44 -34.39 32.12
CA LEU A 652 -2.42 -32.99 32.57
C LEU A 652 -3.21 -32.79 33.88
N TYR A 653 -4.39 -33.40 33.99
CA TYR A 653 -5.20 -33.34 35.19
C TYR A 653 -4.48 -33.90 36.41
N LYS A 654 -3.79 -35.05 36.28
CA LYS A 654 -2.95 -35.61 37.36
C LYS A 654 -1.86 -34.62 37.81
N VAL A 655 -1.18 -33.98 36.85
CA VAL A 655 -0.12 -32.98 37.12
C VAL A 655 -0.66 -31.72 37.81
N PHE A 656 -1.85 -31.26 37.43
CA PHE A 656 -2.48 -30.10 38.08
C PHE A 656 -2.86 -30.41 39.53
N GLN A 657 -3.28 -31.65 39.82
CA GLN A 657 -3.58 -32.08 41.19
C GLN A 657 -2.32 -32.26 42.04
N ASP A 658 -1.26 -32.86 41.48
CA ASP A 658 0.00 -33.11 42.18
C ASP A 658 1.21 -32.94 41.24
N ALA A 659 2.00 -31.90 41.49
CA ALA A 659 3.23 -31.64 40.74
C ALA A 659 4.29 -32.73 40.91
N LYS A 660 4.29 -33.49 42.02
CA LYS A 660 5.22 -34.61 42.24
C LYS A 660 5.02 -35.75 41.23
N HIS A 661 3.84 -35.83 40.61
CA HIS A 661 3.59 -36.77 39.54
C HIS A 661 4.61 -36.63 38.39
N LEU A 662 5.09 -35.41 38.12
CA LEU A 662 6.13 -35.17 37.12
C LEU A 662 7.45 -35.81 37.49
N GLU A 663 7.85 -35.75 38.76
CA GLU A 663 9.12 -36.34 39.23
C GLU A 663 9.11 -37.87 39.13
N ASN A 664 7.93 -38.48 39.37
CA ASN A 664 7.73 -39.91 39.20
C ASN A 664 7.84 -40.33 37.72
N VAL A 665 7.24 -39.55 36.81
CA VAL A 665 7.26 -39.84 35.36
C VAL A 665 8.65 -39.64 34.76
N THR A 666 9.44 -38.71 35.27
CA THR A 666 10.80 -38.45 34.77
C THR A 666 11.88 -39.30 35.43
N GLY A 667 11.54 -40.06 36.48
CA GLY A 667 12.52 -40.83 37.26
C GLY A 667 13.37 -39.97 38.20
N LEU A 668 13.03 -38.69 38.38
CA LEU A 668 13.69 -37.81 39.35
C LEU A 668 13.44 -38.26 40.78
N THR A 669 12.28 -38.86 41.09
CA THR A 669 12.02 -39.40 42.43
C THR A 669 13.05 -40.47 42.80
N LYS A 670 13.31 -41.42 41.89
CA LYS A 670 14.32 -42.47 42.09
C LYS A 670 15.73 -41.89 42.22
N MET A 671 16.06 -40.87 41.43
CA MET A 671 17.36 -40.18 41.50
C MET A 671 17.56 -39.46 42.85
N LYS A 672 16.50 -38.85 43.40
CA LYS A 672 16.55 -38.21 44.72
C LYS A 672 16.71 -39.24 45.84
N GLU A 673 15.94 -40.34 45.78
CA GLU A 673 16.09 -41.47 46.72
C GLU A 673 17.51 -42.04 46.69
N GLU A 674 18.07 -42.29 45.50
CA GLU A 674 19.47 -42.77 45.33
C GLU A 674 20.51 -41.76 45.87
N SER A 675 20.25 -40.46 45.76
CA SER A 675 21.14 -39.43 46.30
C SER A 675 21.04 -39.30 47.82
N GLU A 676 19.84 -39.46 48.38
CA GLU A 676 19.61 -39.46 49.83
C GLU A 676 20.23 -40.71 50.48
N ASP A 677 20.15 -41.87 49.81
CA ASP A 677 20.78 -43.11 50.26
C ASP A 677 22.32 -42.99 50.26
N LEU A 678 22.91 -42.37 49.23
CA LEU A 678 24.36 -42.10 49.18
C LEU A 678 24.83 -41.10 50.25
N ASP A 679 24.05 -40.05 50.53
CA ASP A 679 24.36 -39.11 51.60
C ASP A 679 24.28 -39.77 53.00
N MET A 680 23.37 -40.74 53.18
CA MET A 680 23.30 -41.55 54.41
C MET A 680 24.48 -42.52 54.53
N GLU A 681 24.89 -43.19 53.46
CA GLU A 681 26.08 -44.06 53.46
C GLU A 681 27.36 -43.27 53.78
N TRP A 682 27.51 -42.05 53.26
CA TRP A 682 28.67 -41.19 53.56
C TRP A 682 28.63 -40.63 54.99
N ALA A 683 27.44 -40.40 55.54
CA ALA A 683 27.29 -39.99 56.94
C ALA A 683 27.63 -41.14 57.90
N GLU A 684 27.21 -42.38 57.59
CA GLU A 684 27.54 -43.57 58.36
C GLU A 684 29.04 -43.90 58.31
N ASP A 685 29.69 -43.79 57.15
CA ASP A 685 31.15 -43.98 57.01
C ASP A 685 31.98 -42.90 57.73
N SER A 686 31.40 -41.73 58.02
CA SER A 686 32.08 -40.63 58.74
C SER A 686 32.02 -40.74 60.27
N GLU A 687 31.12 -41.58 60.81
CA GLU A 687 31.05 -41.86 62.25
C GLU A 687 31.97 -43.01 62.68
N ASP A 688 32.46 -43.83 61.74
CA ASP A 688 33.38 -44.96 62.01
C ASP A 688 34.88 -44.58 62.02
N ASP A 689 35.23 -43.31 61.77
CA ASP A 689 36.63 -42.80 61.71
C ASP A 689 36.97 -41.74 62.81
N MET A 690 36.23 -41.73 63.94
CA MET A 690 36.55 -40.92 65.13
C MET A 690 37.10 -41.72 66.32
#